data_AF-A0A968JYA2-F1
#
_entry.id   AF-A0A968JYA2-F1
#
_cell.length_a   1.000
_cell.length_b   1.000
_cell.length_c   1.000
_cell.angle_alpha   90.00
_cell.angle_beta   90.00
_cell.angle_gamma   90.00
#
_symmetry.space_group_name_H-M   'P 1'
#
loop_
_entity.id
_entity.type
_entity.pdbx_description
1 polymer ?
#
loop_
_entity_poly.entity_id
_entity_poly.type
_entity_poly.pdbx_seq_one_letter_code
_entity_poly.pdbx_strand_id
1 'polypeptide(L)'
;MLADTDGDGLTDGEEKTLGTDPKDVDTDNDGVLDNEDEFPLDASETEDFDNDGTGNNTDTDDDGDGVLDVDDVFPLNPNASDATLSVTTKTGIKVAASYATLAGKAMANFGELVSERGLLISLTDTDPEIGEEGVNQVMSGVGTGDFAEKIDTLKPSETYYYRAYAKNIKGVSYGNTESFVTSDIIYVDTSAVGDNDGSSWANAFTDLNSALYSSVEGNEIWVADGIYYPSFDDPSVSFEIPSGVAVYGGFTGIESSFSQRDIKNHKAILSGDIDRNDTLDENNSMNVVYVDYSNSETILDGFIITMGYQPNFNSNDGGAGIRCDGSDGQFRNLVIFNNYSVHKGGGFYAEDGENTSLINCLFFNNTADYHGNDVFMGNEQVLNVVNCTFVDDVKLGSEAELNAVNSIFNKDALITNSAPRVFRFTNCLLPEATSHTGTNLVLGNAGFENVSENNFKLSVVSPALYAGTSTGAPEYDIEGAERSTPPCIGAYDDIDSDNDGILNSVDTDDDNDGFTDIEEGIAGSNPFIADTDNDGVGDKDDMFPNDKSESKDSDGDGVGDNSDNDNDGDGVLDDSDDFPFDVGETTDTDKDGIGNNADTDDDGDGTLDVNDAFPLDETESLDTDDDGTGNNADTDDDGDGVLDENDALPLDGTESVDTDNDGTGICRYRRRCE
;
A
#
# COMPACT_ATOMS: atom_id res chain seq x y z
N MET A 1 55.57 77.97 -3.29
CA MET A 1 54.85 77.03 -4.16
C MET A 1 55.74 76.88 -5.37
N LEU A 2 56.03 75.65 -5.75
CA LEU A 2 56.70 75.37 -7.02
C LEU A 2 55.77 75.88 -8.15
N ALA A 3 56.35 76.27 -9.29
CA ALA A 3 55.55 76.69 -10.43
C ALA A 3 54.92 75.43 -11.07
N ASP A 4 53.67 75.58 -11.48
CA ASP A 4 52.82 74.63 -12.20
C ASP A 4 52.14 75.53 -13.23
N THR A 5 52.62 75.47 -14.47
CA THR A 5 52.43 76.53 -15.46
C THR A 5 51.18 76.32 -16.31
N ASP A 6 50.74 75.09 -16.48
CA ASP A 6 49.53 74.68 -17.21
C ASP A 6 48.39 74.22 -16.29
N GLY A 7 48.67 73.87 -15.04
CA GLY A 7 47.68 73.66 -13.99
C GLY A 7 47.09 72.25 -13.94
N ASP A 8 47.80 71.25 -14.45
CA ASP A 8 47.39 69.84 -14.43
C ASP A 8 47.59 69.20 -13.03
N GLY A 9 48.56 69.70 -12.26
CA GLY A 9 48.89 69.22 -10.92
C GLY A 9 50.35 68.79 -10.76
N LEU A 10 51.13 68.67 -11.84
CA LEU A 10 52.58 68.52 -11.80
C LEU A 10 53.25 69.90 -11.75
N THR A 11 54.42 69.97 -11.12
CA THR A 11 55.21 71.20 -11.15
C THR A 11 56.12 71.22 -12.36
N ASP A 12 56.49 72.41 -12.88
CA ASP A 12 57.44 72.59 -13.98
C ASP A 12 58.75 71.79 -13.81
N GLY A 13 59.12 71.46 -12.56
CA GLY A 13 60.27 70.64 -12.22
C GLY A 13 60.03 69.12 -12.29
N GLU A 14 58.83 68.66 -11.93
CA GLU A 14 58.37 67.27 -12.04
C GLU A 14 58.16 66.92 -13.51
N GLU A 15 57.50 67.79 -14.27
CA GLU A 15 57.28 67.63 -15.71
C GLU A 15 58.59 67.51 -16.48
N LYS A 16 59.56 68.38 -16.15
CA LYS A 16 60.91 68.27 -16.71
C LYS A 16 61.62 66.95 -16.37
N THR A 17 61.26 66.33 -15.24
CA THR A 17 61.83 65.05 -14.81
C THR A 17 61.17 63.89 -15.56
N LEU A 18 59.85 63.95 -15.77
CA LEU A 18 59.08 62.98 -16.56
C LEU A 18 59.30 63.13 -18.08
N GLY A 19 59.70 64.33 -18.52
CA GLY A 19 59.93 64.67 -19.93
C GLY A 19 58.76 65.36 -20.62
N THR A 20 57.69 65.66 -19.88
CA THR A 20 56.48 66.34 -20.33
C THR A 20 56.70 67.84 -20.56
N ASP A 21 55.80 68.52 -21.30
CA ASP A 21 55.89 69.96 -21.61
C ASP A 21 55.21 70.78 -20.51
N PRO A 22 55.94 71.63 -19.75
CA PRO A 22 55.41 72.49 -18.67
C PRO A 22 54.40 73.56 -19.05
N LYS A 23 53.70 73.42 -20.16
CA LYS A 23 52.73 74.36 -20.71
C LYS A 23 51.56 73.64 -21.36
N ASP A 24 51.58 72.32 -21.37
CA ASP A 24 50.58 71.49 -22.00
C ASP A 24 50.13 70.47 -20.96
N VAL A 25 48.86 70.55 -20.57
CA VAL A 25 48.32 69.70 -19.51
C VAL A 25 48.23 68.21 -19.89
N ASP A 26 48.49 67.91 -21.17
CA ASP A 26 48.39 66.60 -21.84
C ASP A 26 49.42 66.62 -22.98
N THR A 27 50.65 66.21 -22.68
CA THR A 27 51.83 66.43 -23.54
C THR A 27 51.74 65.66 -24.86
N ASP A 28 51.17 64.47 -24.85
CA ASP A 28 51.10 63.60 -26.03
C ASP A 28 49.73 63.62 -26.73
N ASN A 29 48.75 64.31 -26.13
CA ASN A 29 47.43 64.64 -26.67
C ASN A 29 46.51 63.42 -26.86
N ASP A 30 46.55 62.45 -25.95
CA ASP A 30 45.63 61.31 -25.96
C ASP A 30 44.35 61.52 -25.13
N GLY A 31 44.32 62.58 -24.33
CA GLY A 31 43.18 63.01 -23.53
C GLY A 31 43.27 62.68 -22.04
N VAL A 32 44.36 62.11 -21.54
CA VAL A 32 44.68 61.99 -20.11
C VAL A 32 45.69 63.08 -19.74
N LEU A 33 45.56 63.64 -18.53
CA LEU A 33 46.50 64.69 -18.10
C LEU A 33 47.83 64.07 -17.67
N ASP A 34 48.94 64.77 -17.86
CA ASP A 34 50.28 64.24 -17.55
C ASP A 34 50.42 63.78 -16.08
N ASN A 35 49.63 64.36 -15.17
CA ASN A 35 49.61 64.02 -13.74
C ASN A 35 48.75 62.78 -13.39
N GLU A 36 47.93 62.31 -14.31
CA GLU A 36 47.02 61.15 -14.19
C GLU A 36 47.42 60.00 -15.14
N ASP A 37 48.39 60.23 -16.02
CA ASP A 37 48.90 59.29 -17.00
C ASP A 37 50.21 58.64 -16.53
N GLU A 38 50.28 57.31 -16.55
CA GLU A 38 51.51 56.56 -16.23
C GLU A 38 52.53 56.59 -17.40
N PHE A 39 52.08 56.87 -18.63
CA PHE A 39 52.88 57.01 -19.84
C PHE A 39 52.65 58.35 -20.59
N PRO A 40 52.91 59.51 -19.94
CA PRO A 40 52.53 60.85 -20.44
C PRO A 40 53.32 61.36 -21.66
N LEU A 41 54.00 60.46 -22.39
CA LEU A 41 54.75 60.72 -23.61
C LEU A 41 54.42 59.73 -24.74
N ASP A 42 53.52 58.79 -24.50
CA ASP A 42 53.06 57.79 -25.46
C ASP A 42 51.54 57.84 -25.61
N ALA A 43 51.08 58.65 -26.56
CA ALA A 43 49.65 58.83 -26.86
C ALA A 43 48.87 57.56 -27.28
N SER A 44 49.50 56.39 -27.27
CA SER A 44 48.85 55.10 -27.47
C SER A 44 48.71 54.28 -26.20
N GLU A 45 49.10 54.80 -25.04
CA GLU A 45 49.08 54.08 -23.78
C GLU A 45 48.91 55.02 -22.59
N THR A 46 48.05 54.64 -21.64
CA THR A 46 47.78 55.46 -20.45
C THR A 46 47.79 54.68 -19.14
N GLU A 47 47.78 53.34 -19.19
CA GLU A 47 47.58 52.48 -18.02
C GLU A 47 48.69 51.40 -17.91
N ASP A 48 49.20 51.18 -16.70
CA ASP A 48 50.12 50.09 -16.31
C ASP A 48 49.51 49.38 -15.09
N PHE A 49 48.74 48.32 -15.33
CA PHE A 49 47.88 47.77 -14.29
C PHE A 49 48.67 46.97 -13.23
N ASP A 50 49.67 46.19 -13.63
CA ASP A 50 50.52 45.42 -12.71
C ASP A 50 51.77 46.18 -12.22
N ASN A 51 52.04 47.37 -12.80
CA ASN A 51 53.15 48.27 -12.50
C ASN A 51 54.53 47.67 -12.81
N ASP A 52 54.63 46.84 -13.85
CA ASP A 52 55.91 46.27 -14.30
C ASP A 52 56.73 47.23 -15.20
N GLY A 53 56.10 48.32 -15.66
CA GLY A 53 56.67 49.33 -16.56
C GLY A 53 56.34 49.12 -18.04
N THR A 54 55.49 48.14 -18.38
CA THR A 54 54.92 47.87 -19.70
C THR A 54 53.44 48.24 -19.66
N GLY A 55 52.97 49.08 -20.57
CA GLY A 55 51.57 49.45 -20.57
C GLY A 55 50.65 48.39 -21.20
N ASN A 56 49.38 48.41 -20.79
CA ASN A 56 48.39 47.37 -21.05
C ASN A 56 48.12 47.08 -22.56
N ASN A 57 48.34 48.04 -23.47
CA ASN A 57 48.18 47.80 -24.91
C ASN A 57 49.33 46.97 -25.51
N THR A 58 50.44 46.84 -24.79
CA THR A 58 51.64 46.09 -25.21
C THR A 58 51.94 44.90 -24.32
N ASP A 59 51.56 44.96 -23.04
CA ASP A 59 51.63 43.84 -22.13
C ASP A 59 50.69 42.70 -22.61
N THR A 60 51.02 41.48 -22.21
CA THR A 60 50.28 40.27 -22.56
C THR A 60 49.77 39.53 -21.33
N ASP A 61 49.98 40.10 -20.14
CA ASP A 61 49.62 39.60 -18.81
C ASP A 61 49.38 40.85 -17.92
N ASP A 62 48.38 41.65 -18.28
CA ASP A 62 48.18 43.03 -17.78
C ASP A 62 48.03 43.11 -16.24
N ASP A 63 47.72 42.01 -15.55
CA ASP A 63 47.64 41.95 -14.10
C ASP A 63 48.76 41.18 -13.39
N GLY A 64 49.67 40.59 -14.15
CA GLY A 64 50.86 39.90 -13.66
C GLY A 64 50.57 38.64 -12.83
N ASP A 65 49.41 38.00 -13.04
CA ASP A 65 49.06 36.75 -12.35
C ASP A 65 49.70 35.50 -12.98
N GLY A 66 50.28 35.64 -14.18
CA GLY A 66 50.98 34.61 -14.92
C GLY A 66 50.15 33.91 -15.99
N VAL A 67 48.93 34.37 -16.25
CA VAL A 67 48.05 33.94 -17.36
C VAL A 67 48.05 35.03 -18.43
N LEU A 68 48.17 34.64 -19.71
CA LEU A 68 48.17 35.65 -20.78
C LEU A 68 46.76 36.23 -20.99
N ASP A 69 46.62 37.50 -21.34
CA ASP A 69 45.30 38.17 -21.54
C ASP A 69 44.41 37.48 -22.57
N VAL A 70 45.02 36.77 -23.53
CA VAL A 70 44.29 36.01 -24.54
C VAL A 70 43.60 34.77 -23.98
N ASP A 71 44.12 34.27 -22.86
CA ASP A 71 43.66 33.10 -22.13
C ASP A 71 42.99 33.50 -20.78
N ASP A 72 43.10 34.76 -20.36
CA ASP A 72 42.47 35.32 -19.17
C ASP A 72 41.13 36.04 -19.48
N VAL A 73 40.12 35.74 -18.66
CA VAL A 73 38.78 36.33 -18.73
C VAL A 73 38.71 37.67 -17.98
N PHE A 74 39.65 37.93 -17.07
CA PHE A 74 39.72 39.14 -16.27
C PHE A 74 41.13 39.75 -16.26
N PRO A 75 41.68 40.15 -17.43
CA PRO A 75 43.09 40.55 -17.61
C PRO A 75 43.58 41.70 -16.73
N LEU A 76 42.68 42.41 -16.02
CA LEU A 76 43.01 43.50 -15.11
C LEU A 76 42.67 43.15 -13.66
N ASN A 77 42.73 41.89 -13.23
CA ASN A 77 42.40 41.52 -11.86
C ASN A 77 43.18 40.30 -11.36
N PRO A 78 44.30 40.50 -10.63
CA PRO A 78 45.23 39.43 -10.28
C PRO A 78 44.71 38.52 -9.15
N ASN A 79 43.49 38.79 -8.70
CA ASN A 79 42.77 37.99 -7.71
C ASN A 79 41.51 37.34 -8.31
N ALA A 80 41.19 37.57 -9.59
CA ALA A 80 40.14 36.88 -10.33
C ALA A 80 40.65 35.53 -10.84
N SER A 81 41.07 34.66 -9.93
CA SER A 81 41.69 33.37 -10.28
C SER A 81 40.86 32.55 -11.28
N ASP A 82 41.55 31.98 -12.28
CA ASP A 82 41.23 30.82 -13.11
C ASP A 82 40.33 29.75 -12.45
N ALA A 83 39.05 30.06 -12.28
CA ALA A 83 38.14 29.19 -11.56
C ALA A 83 37.76 28.00 -12.45
N THR A 84 38.45 26.87 -12.25
CA THR A 84 38.17 25.62 -12.94
C THR A 84 37.09 24.82 -12.20
N LEU A 85 35.97 24.60 -12.88
CA LEU A 85 34.97 23.62 -12.47
C LEU A 85 35.45 22.24 -12.94
N SER A 86 35.57 21.29 -12.01
CA SER A 86 35.93 19.91 -12.35
C SER A 86 34.98 18.91 -11.72
N VAL A 87 34.79 17.79 -12.39
CA VAL A 87 33.98 16.69 -11.89
C VAL A 87 34.64 15.37 -12.25
N THR A 88 34.58 14.40 -11.35
CA THR A 88 35.09 13.05 -11.57
C THR A 88 33.94 12.07 -11.56
N THR A 89 33.86 11.22 -12.58
CA THR A 89 32.96 10.06 -12.61
C THR A 89 33.57 8.95 -11.76
N LYS A 90 32.81 8.38 -10.82
CA LYS A 90 33.29 7.25 -10.02
C LYS A 90 33.05 5.93 -10.76
N THR A 91 34.00 5.02 -10.63
CA THR A 91 33.92 3.62 -11.07
C THR A 91 33.64 2.69 -9.88
N GLY A 92 33.43 1.39 -10.13
CA GLY A 92 33.05 0.44 -9.08
C GLY A 92 31.64 0.70 -8.54
N ILE A 93 30.75 1.04 -9.48
CA ILE A 93 29.33 1.30 -9.23
C ILE A 93 28.57 0.00 -8.96
N LYS A 94 27.42 0.11 -8.32
CA LYS A 94 26.50 -1.01 -8.08
C LYS A 94 25.57 -1.13 -9.27
N VAL A 95 25.42 -2.33 -9.83
CA VAL A 95 24.63 -2.59 -11.03
C VAL A 95 23.78 -3.83 -10.80
N ALA A 96 22.48 -3.69 -11.07
CA ALA A 96 21.51 -4.76 -11.07
C ALA A 96 20.89 -4.89 -12.47
N ALA A 97 19.83 -5.69 -12.61
CA ALA A 97 19.16 -5.90 -13.88
C ALA A 97 18.35 -4.67 -14.31
N SER A 98 17.63 -4.03 -13.37
CA SER A 98 16.76 -2.89 -13.66
C SER A 98 17.29 -1.55 -13.16
N TYR A 99 18.37 -1.55 -12.37
CA TYR A 99 18.92 -0.32 -11.79
C TYR A 99 20.44 -0.30 -11.67
N ALA A 100 21.01 0.90 -11.51
CA ALA A 100 22.40 1.10 -11.11
C ALA A 100 22.53 2.32 -10.20
N THR A 101 23.43 2.24 -9.21
CA THR A 101 23.81 3.40 -8.40
C THR A 101 25.10 3.97 -8.92
N LEU A 102 24.98 5.10 -9.64
CA LEU A 102 26.08 5.80 -10.27
C LEU A 102 26.53 6.95 -9.37
N ALA A 103 27.80 7.33 -9.45
CA ALA A 103 28.32 8.35 -8.56
C ALA A 103 29.38 9.25 -9.21
N GLY A 104 29.54 10.42 -8.62
CA GLY A 104 30.53 11.40 -9.05
C GLY A 104 31.03 12.25 -7.89
N LYS A 105 31.96 13.14 -8.20
CA LYS A 105 32.46 14.15 -7.26
C LYS A 105 32.66 15.47 -7.98
N ALA A 106 31.92 16.50 -7.55
CA ALA A 106 32.06 17.85 -8.06
C ALA A 106 33.05 18.64 -7.21
N MET A 107 33.96 19.36 -7.85
CA MET A 107 34.97 20.20 -7.20
C MET A 107 34.98 21.56 -7.88
N ALA A 108 34.92 22.61 -7.06
CA ALA A 108 35.06 23.99 -7.48
C ALA A 108 36.11 24.64 -6.59
N ASN A 109 37.07 25.32 -7.21
CA ASN A 109 38.09 26.08 -6.49
C ASN A 109 37.61 27.51 -6.24
N PHE A 110 38.20 28.16 -5.23
CA PHE A 110 38.03 29.60 -4.96
C PHE A 110 36.60 30.09 -4.68
N GLY A 111 35.70 29.20 -4.23
CA GLY A 111 34.37 29.60 -3.73
C GLY A 111 33.28 29.76 -4.79
N GLU A 112 33.53 29.33 -6.03
CA GLU A 112 32.51 29.25 -7.08
C GLU A 112 31.37 28.31 -6.69
N LEU A 113 30.15 28.75 -6.98
CA LEU A 113 28.94 27.98 -6.70
C LEU A 113 28.67 27.00 -7.84
N VAL A 114 28.75 25.71 -7.56
CA VAL A 114 28.22 24.68 -8.46
C VAL A 114 26.70 24.80 -8.45
N SER A 115 26.14 25.35 -9.53
CA SER A 115 24.70 25.62 -9.67
C SER A 115 23.90 24.35 -9.98
N GLU A 116 24.57 23.31 -10.47
CA GLU A 116 23.96 22.02 -10.77
C GLU A 116 25.06 20.95 -10.87
N ARG A 117 24.79 19.72 -10.43
CA ARG A 117 25.64 18.56 -10.68
C ARG A 117 24.78 17.32 -10.86
N GLY A 118 25.33 16.30 -11.48
CA GLY A 118 24.61 15.05 -11.66
C GLY A 118 25.31 14.07 -12.59
N LEU A 119 24.52 13.22 -13.21
CA LEU A 119 24.95 12.13 -14.08
C LEU A 119 24.27 12.24 -15.45
N LEU A 120 24.98 11.81 -16.47
CA LEU A 120 24.47 11.58 -17.81
C LEU A 120 24.59 10.10 -18.11
N ILE A 121 23.55 9.51 -18.67
CA ILE A 121 23.51 8.09 -19.02
C ILE A 121 22.87 7.88 -20.40
N SER A 122 23.43 6.99 -21.21
CA SER A 122 22.90 6.65 -22.53
C SER A 122 23.09 5.16 -22.87
N LEU A 123 22.14 4.61 -23.64
CA LEU A 123 22.24 3.29 -24.27
C LEU A 123 23.08 3.32 -25.54
N THR A 124 23.17 4.48 -26.19
CA THR A 124 23.69 4.59 -27.56
C THR A 124 24.86 5.55 -27.67
N ASP A 125 24.89 6.59 -26.83
CA ASP A 125 25.96 7.58 -26.85
C ASP A 125 27.12 7.12 -25.97
N THR A 126 28.30 6.97 -26.56
CA THR A 126 29.51 6.50 -25.86
C THR A 126 30.29 7.64 -25.19
N ASP A 127 29.86 8.88 -25.32
CA ASP A 127 30.46 10.06 -24.67
C ASP A 127 29.38 11.11 -24.30
N PRO A 128 28.38 10.74 -23.49
CA PRO A 128 27.12 11.48 -23.38
C PRO A 128 27.30 12.91 -22.83
N GLU A 129 26.77 13.91 -23.53
CA GLU A 129 26.71 15.32 -23.10
C GLU A 129 25.27 15.84 -22.93
N ILE A 130 25.13 16.98 -22.25
CA ILE A 130 23.82 17.57 -21.96
C ILE A 130 23.14 18.05 -23.25
N GLY A 131 21.92 17.57 -23.47
CA GLY A 131 21.07 17.98 -24.59
C GLY A 131 21.24 17.12 -25.84
N GLU A 132 22.09 16.10 -25.81
CA GLU A 132 22.23 15.13 -26.89
C GLU A 132 21.05 14.15 -26.94
N GLU A 133 20.74 13.66 -28.14
CA GLU A 133 19.64 12.73 -28.37
C GLU A 133 19.96 11.37 -27.72
N GLY A 134 19.05 10.85 -26.89
CA GLY A 134 19.24 9.57 -26.20
C GLY A 134 20.13 9.64 -24.95
N VAL A 135 20.51 10.84 -24.50
CA VAL A 135 21.17 11.05 -23.21
C VAL A 135 20.13 11.44 -22.16
N ASN A 136 20.04 10.65 -21.09
CA ASN A 136 19.23 10.97 -19.92
C ASN A 136 20.08 11.72 -18.88
N GLN A 137 19.60 12.86 -18.43
CA GLN A 137 20.26 13.72 -17.46
C GLN A 137 19.61 13.55 -16.08
N VAL A 138 20.38 13.11 -15.10
CA VAL A 138 19.93 12.85 -13.73
C VAL A 138 20.59 13.85 -12.79
N MET A 139 19.78 14.73 -12.20
CA MET A 139 20.28 15.83 -11.35
C MET A 139 20.47 15.37 -9.90
N SER A 140 21.64 15.63 -9.33
CA SER A 140 22.00 15.34 -7.92
C SER A 140 21.99 16.56 -6.99
N GLY A 141 21.59 17.71 -7.51
CA GLY A 141 21.51 18.97 -6.76
C GLY A 141 22.67 19.93 -7.02
N VAL A 142 23.08 20.67 -5.98
CA VAL A 142 24.00 21.81 -6.08
C VAL A 142 25.22 21.66 -5.15
N GLY A 143 26.22 22.52 -5.34
CA GLY A 143 27.42 22.58 -4.49
C GLY A 143 28.50 21.56 -4.84
N THR A 144 29.55 21.51 -4.03
CA THR A 144 30.70 20.60 -4.20
C THR A 144 30.56 19.33 -3.34
N GLY A 145 31.41 18.35 -3.59
CA GLY A 145 31.46 17.09 -2.84
C GLY A 145 31.06 15.87 -3.65
N ASP A 146 31.05 14.74 -2.96
CA ASP A 146 30.62 13.45 -3.48
C ASP A 146 29.09 13.41 -3.62
N PHE A 147 28.60 12.79 -4.69
CA PHE A 147 27.17 12.56 -4.92
C PHE A 147 26.97 11.19 -5.59
N ALA A 148 25.79 10.61 -5.43
CA ALA A 148 25.40 9.35 -6.02
C ALA A 148 23.89 9.33 -6.26
N GLU A 149 23.46 8.73 -7.36
CA GLU A 149 22.04 8.56 -7.71
C GLU A 149 21.78 7.11 -8.09
N LYS A 150 20.62 6.61 -7.66
CA LYS A 150 20.07 5.35 -8.16
C LYS A 150 19.27 5.65 -9.42
N ILE A 151 19.59 4.97 -10.51
CA ILE A 151 18.84 5.01 -11.76
C ILE A 151 18.09 3.69 -11.87
N ASP A 152 16.77 3.69 -11.80
CA ASP A 152 15.88 2.51 -11.66
C ASP A 152 14.98 2.24 -12.87
N THR A 153 15.33 2.83 -14.01
CA THR A 153 14.61 2.72 -15.28
C THR A 153 15.44 1.99 -16.35
N LEU A 154 16.44 1.21 -15.92
CA LEU A 154 17.34 0.53 -16.83
C LEU A 154 16.70 -0.75 -17.36
N LYS A 155 17.12 -1.13 -18.58
CA LYS A 155 16.73 -2.41 -19.18
C LYS A 155 17.77 -3.47 -18.81
N PRO A 156 17.36 -4.73 -18.60
CA PRO A 156 18.28 -5.82 -18.32
C PRO A 156 19.11 -6.20 -19.54
N SER A 157 20.28 -6.78 -19.29
CA SER A 157 21.21 -7.27 -20.33
C SER A 157 21.66 -6.22 -21.35
N GLU A 158 21.65 -4.93 -21.00
CA GLU A 158 21.99 -3.81 -21.87
C GLU A 158 23.28 -3.13 -21.44
N THR A 159 24.03 -2.58 -22.41
CA THR A 159 25.23 -1.78 -22.14
C THR A 159 24.86 -0.30 -22.05
N TYR A 160 25.23 0.33 -20.95
CA TYR A 160 25.06 1.76 -20.72
C TYR A 160 26.40 2.47 -20.62
N TYR A 161 26.46 3.69 -21.14
CA TYR A 161 27.57 4.62 -21.00
C TYR A 161 27.14 5.77 -20.09
N TYR A 162 28.00 6.20 -19.19
CA TYR A 162 27.68 7.27 -18.25
C TYR A 162 28.88 8.15 -17.91
N ARG A 163 28.60 9.39 -17.52
CA ARG A 163 29.59 10.30 -16.94
C ARG A 163 28.95 11.28 -15.97
N ALA A 164 29.72 11.76 -15.01
CA ALA A 164 29.30 12.82 -14.12
C ALA A 164 29.44 14.20 -14.79
N TYR A 165 28.55 15.14 -14.46
CA TYR A 165 28.65 16.54 -14.90
C TYR A 165 28.51 17.51 -13.72
N ALA A 166 29.02 18.73 -13.90
CA ALA A 166 28.76 19.86 -13.03
C ALA A 166 28.59 21.14 -13.86
N LYS A 167 27.74 22.06 -13.42
CA LYS A 167 27.49 23.36 -14.05
C LYS A 167 27.76 24.50 -13.07
N ASN A 168 28.22 25.62 -13.62
CA ASN A 168 28.17 26.93 -12.99
C ASN A 168 27.82 28.00 -14.03
N ILE A 169 27.94 29.28 -13.66
CA ILE A 169 27.68 30.40 -14.57
C ILE A 169 28.63 30.43 -15.79
N LYS A 170 29.80 29.80 -15.69
CA LYS A 170 30.82 29.78 -16.75
C LYS A 170 30.61 28.66 -17.77
N GLY A 171 29.93 27.57 -17.40
CA GLY A 171 29.65 26.47 -18.31
C GLY A 171 29.42 25.13 -17.63
N VAL A 172 29.64 24.06 -18.40
CA VAL A 172 29.50 22.67 -17.96
C VAL A 172 30.87 22.00 -17.98
N SER A 173 31.18 21.27 -16.92
CA SER A 173 32.34 20.39 -16.82
C SER A 173 31.87 18.94 -16.78
N TYR A 174 32.63 18.05 -17.41
CA TYR A 174 32.28 16.64 -17.51
C TYR A 174 33.44 15.75 -17.03
N GLY A 175 33.09 14.67 -16.34
CA GLY A 175 34.05 13.67 -15.88
C GLY A 175 34.39 12.68 -16.98
N ASN A 176 35.25 11.71 -16.70
CA ASN A 176 35.53 10.63 -17.66
C ASN A 176 34.27 9.82 -17.97
N THR A 177 34.16 9.34 -19.20
CA THR A 177 33.08 8.43 -19.59
C THR A 177 33.42 7.00 -19.21
N GLU A 178 32.47 6.35 -18.56
CA GLU A 178 32.54 4.97 -18.08
C GLU A 178 31.37 4.17 -18.69
N SER A 179 31.43 2.84 -18.58
CA SER A 179 30.35 1.97 -19.08
C SER A 179 30.13 0.77 -18.18
N PHE A 180 28.92 0.24 -18.18
CA PHE A 180 28.55 -0.98 -17.47
C PHE A 180 27.50 -1.78 -18.26
N VAL A 181 27.31 -3.03 -17.87
CA VAL A 181 26.28 -3.91 -18.42
C VAL A 181 25.32 -4.26 -17.29
N THR A 182 24.02 -4.05 -17.50
CA THR A 182 22.99 -4.50 -16.55
C THR A 182 22.90 -6.02 -16.56
N SER A 183 22.57 -6.57 -15.40
CA SER A 183 22.40 -8.01 -15.22
C SER A 183 21.09 -8.52 -15.84
N ASP A 184 20.90 -9.84 -15.81
CA ASP A 184 19.69 -10.48 -16.33
C ASP A 184 18.55 -10.49 -15.30
N ILE A 185 17.32 -10.53 -15.79
CA ILE A 185 16.12 -10.92 -15.02
C ILE A 185 15.85 -12.40 -15.30
N ILE A 186 15.67 -13.18 -14.24
CA ILE A 186 15.33 -14.60 -14.30
C ILE A 186 13.88 -14.77 -13.84
N TYR A 187 13.07 -15.45 -14.63
CA TYR A 187 11.65 -15.64 -14.37
C TYR A 187 11.36 -17.03 -13.79
N VAL A 188 10.47 -17.11 -12.79
CA VAL A 188 10.06 -18.35 -12.13
C VAL A 188 8.54 -18.44 -12.04
N ASP A 189 7.96 -19.48 -12.62
CA ASP A 189 6.53 -19.74 -12.63
C ASP A 189 6.29 -21.26 -12.68
N THR A 190 5.67 -21.81 -11.65
CA THR A 190 5.40 -23.26 -11.54
C THR A 190 4.46 -23.78 -12.63
N SER A 191 3.70 -22.89 -13.27
CA SER A 191 2.74 -23.19 -14.33
C SER A 191 3.31 -23.05 -15.75
N ALA A 192 4.54 -22.54 -15.88
CA ALA A 192 5.19 -22.35 -17.17
C ALA A 192 5.38 -23.68 -17.93
N VAL A 193 5.23 -23.60 -19.26
CA VAL A 193 5.27 -24.78 -20.16
C VAL A 193 6.31 -24.67 -21.28
N GLY A 194 7.07 -23.57 -21.32
CA GLY A 194 8.09 -23.32 -22.34
C GLY A 194 9.39 -24.05 -22.07
N ASP A 195 10.51 -23.40 -22.43
CA ASP A 195 11.82 -24.04 -22.45
C ASP A 195 12.44 -24.28 -21.06
N ASN A 196 11.85 -23.72 -19.99
CA ASN A 196 12.30 -23.86 -18.60
C ASN A 196 13.76 -23.42 -18.42
N ASP A 197 14.09 -22.23 -18.94
CA ASP A 197 15.42 -21.62 -18.92
C ASP A 197 15.45 -20.24 -18.22
N GLY A 198 14.29 -19.76 -17.74
CA GLY A 198 14.17 -18.52 -16.99
C GLY A 198 14.27 -17.25 -17.84
N SER A 199 14.31 -17.34 -19.18
CA SER A 199 14.60 -16.17 -20.05
C SER A 199 13.42 -15.21 -20.25
N SER A 200 12.20 -15.64 -19.89
CA SER A 200 10.95 -14.89 -19.99
C SER A 200 9.88 -15.63 -19.19
N TRP A 201 8.74 -15.01 -18.91
CA TRP A 201 7.61 -15.71 -18.28
C TRP A 201 7.19 -16.99 -19.02
N ALA A 202 7.16 -16.98 -20.35
CA ALA A 202 6.79 -18.16 -21.14
C ALA A 202 7.79 -19.33 -20.97
N ASN A 203 9.07 -19.01 -20.77
CA ASN A 203 10.15 -19.97 -20.58
C ASN A 203 10.65 -20.02 -19.12
N ALA A 204 9.85 -19.54 -18.17
CA ALA A 204 10.25 -19.42 -16.78
C ALA A 204 10.68 -20.77 -16.20
N PHE A 205 11.57 -20.73 -15.20
CA PHE A 205 11.85 -21.93 -14.43
C PHE A 205 10.59 -22.35 -13.66
N THR A 206 10.23 -23.63 -13.71
CA THR A 206 9.12 -24.21 -12.94
C THR A 206 9.52 -24.55 -11.51
N ASP A 207 10.78 -24.32 -11.15
CA ASP A 207 11.38 -24.59 -9.85
C ASP A 207 12.31 -23.43 -9.46
N LEU A 208 12.09 -22.85 -8.29
CA LEU A 208 12.85 -21.69 -7.81
C LEU A 208 14.31 -22.04 -7.53
N ASN A 209 14.61 -23.25 -7.05
CA ASN A 209 15.99 -23.65 -6.78
C ASN A 209 16.85 -23.72 -8.05
N SER A 210 16.26 -24.12 -9.17
CA SER A 210 16.92 -24.07 -10.48
C SER A 210 17.30 -22.65 -10.89
N ALA A 211 16.41 -21.68 -10.64
CA ALA A 211 16.68 -20.26 -10.90
C ALA A 211 17.79 -19.71 -9.99
N LEU A 212 17.69 -19.98 -8.67
CA LEU A 212 18.71 -19.59 -7.68
C LEU A 212 20.09 -20.13 -8.05
N TYR A 213 20.17 -21.40 -8.42
CA TYR A 213 21.43 -22.04 -8.85
C TYR A 213 22.03 -21.45 -10.13
N SER A 214 21.19 -20.95 -11.04
CA SER A 214 21.63 -20.34 -12.30
C SER A 214 22.05 -18.88 -12.17
N SER A 215 21.66 -18.22 -11.08
CA SER A 215 21.84 -16.79 -10.86
C SER A 215 23.26 -16.41 -10.41
N VAL A 216 23.64 -15.17 -10.68
CA VAL A 216 24.89 -14.55 -10.24
C VAL A 216 24.62 -13.15 -9.66
N GLU A 217 25.60 -12.62 -8.92
CA GLU A 217 25.53 -11.28 -8.33
C GLU A 217 24.99 -10.21 -9.31
N GLY A 218 24.03 -9.42 -8.84
CA GLY A 218 23.31 -8.40 -9.59
C GLY A 218 22.10 -8.90 -10.37
N ASN A 219 21.88 -10.22 -10.51
CA ASN A 219 20.65 -10.73 -11.10
C ASN A 219 19.43 -10.42 -10.23
N GLU A 220 18.29 -10.26 -10.91
CA GLU A 220 16.98 -10.23 -10.28
C GLU A 220 16.22 -11.50 -10.63
N ILE A 221 15.54 -12.11 -9.67
CA ILE A 221 14.66 -13.25 -9.87
C ILE A 221 13.23 -12.80 -9.58
N TRP A 222 12.35 -12.88 -10.58
CA TRP A 222 10.94 -12.53 -10.47
C TRP A 222 10.11 -13.81 -10.38
N VAL A 223 9.37 -13.95 -9.28
CA VAL A 223 8.65 -15.18 -8.92
C VAL A 223 7.15 -14.93 -8.97
N ALA A 224 6.46 -15.68 -9.82
CA ALA A 224 5.01 -15.65 -9.94
C ALA A 224 4.31 -16.11 -8.64
N ASP A 225 3.02 -15.85 -8.53
CA ASP A 225 2.20 -16.38 -7.44
C ASP A 225 2.14 -17.91 -7.48
N GLY A 226 2.03 -18.49 -6.29
CA GLY A 226 2.07 -19.94 -6.11
C GLY A 226 2.84 -20.38 -4.88
N ILE A 227 2.90 -21.69 -4.71
CA ILE A 227 3.62 -22.34 -3.60
C ILE A 227 4.86 -23.03 -4.15
N TYR A 228 5.99 -22.68 -3.57
CA TYR A 228 7.31 -23.18 -3.93
C TYR A 228 7.87 -23.97 -2.76
N TYR A 229 8.44 -25.13 -3.07
CA TYR A 229 9.01 -26.06 -2.08
C TYR A 229 10.51 -26.22 -2.34
N PRO A 230 11.37 -26.20 -1.29
CA PRO A 230 12.81 -26.37 -1.47
C PRO A 230 13.18 -27.72 -2.12
N SER A 231 12.43 -28.77 -1.81
CA SER A 231 12.59 -30.10 -2.37
C SER A 231 11.25 -30.84 -2.36
N PHE A 232 11.24 -32.08 -2.85
CA PHE A 232 10.08 -32.97 -2.79
C PHE A 232 10.13 -33.95 -1.62
N ASP A 233 11.32 -34.29 -1.13
CA ASP A 233 11.51 -35.37 -0.15
C ASP A 233 12.80 -35.28 0.68
N ASP A 234 13.54 -34.16 0.58
CA ASP A 234 14.78 -33.95 1.34
C ASP A 234 14.65 -32.73 2.27
N PRO A 235 14.40 -32.97 3.58
CA PRO A 235 14.32 -31.93 4.60
C PRO A 235 15.57 -31.04 4.71
N SER A 236 16.73 -31.50 4.26
CA SER A 236 17.98 -30.74 4.37
C SER A 236 18.18 -29.67 3.29
N VAL A 237 17.27 -29.61 2.31
CA VAL A 237 17.33 -28.64 1.22
C VAL A 237 16.53 -27.40 1.59
N SER A 238 17.14 -26.25 1.32
CA SER A 238 16.58 -24.91 1.52
C SER A 238 16.53 -24.15 0.19
N PHE A 239 15.81 -23.04 0.16
CA PHE A 239 16.04 -22.00 -0.85
C PHE A 239 17.29 -21.22 -0.46
N GLU A 240 18.42 -21.54 -1.09
CA GLU A 240 19.70 -20.85 -0.85
C GLU A 240 19.76 -19.57 -1.68
N ILE A 241 19.69 -18.40 -1.03
CA ILE A 241 19.72 -17.10 -1.72
C ILE A 241 21.18 -16.70 -1.96
N PRO A 242 21.64 -16.59 -3.22
CA PRO A 242 23.02 -16.24 -3.50
C PRO A 242 23.34 -14.78 -3.14
N SER A 243 24.58 -14.54 -2.70
CA SER A 243 25.06 -13.19 -2.36
C SER A 243 24.92 -12.23 -3.55
N GLY A 244 24.28 -11.08 -3.29
CA GLY A 244 24.06 -10.01 -4.26
C GLY A 244 22.97 -10.29 -5.29
N VAL A 245 22.15 -11.34 -5.10
CA VAL A 245 20.96 -11.61 -5.91
C VAL A 245 19.72 -11.05 -5.22
N ALA A 246 18.85 -10.43 -6.00
CA ALA A 246 17.56 -9.93 -5.52
C ALA A 246 16.44 -10.86 -5.97
N VAL A 247 15.64 -11.37 -5.03
CA VAL A 247 14.54 -12.30 -5.29
C VAL A 247 13.24 -11.62 -4.87
N TYR A 248 12.32 -11.48 -5.82
CA TYR A 248 11.06 -10.76 -5.68
C TYR A 248 9.88 -11.67 -5.94
N GLY A 249 8.99 -11.82 -4.96
CA GLY A 249 7.69 -12.49 -5.11
C GLY A 249 6.56 -11.50 -5.43
N GLY A 250 5.42 -11.98 -5.88
CA GLY A 250 4.21 -11.17 -6.09
C GLY A 250 4.01 -10.68 -7.52
N PHE A 251 4.30 -11.56 -8.47
CA PHE A 251 3.99 -11.38 -9.88
C PHE A 251 2.89 -12.35 -10.30
N THR A 252 2.12 -12.02 -11.34
CA THR A 252 1.15 -12.89 -12.00
C THR A 252 1.82 -13.80 -13.04
N GLY A 253 2.98 -13.40 -13.55
CA GLY A 253 3.68 -14.11 -14.63
C GLY A 253 3.45 -13.53 -16.03
N ILE A 254 3.09 -12.25 -16.13
CA ILE A 254 2.84 -11.56 -17.42
C ILE A 254 3.46 -10.17 -17.48
N GLU A 255 4.09 -9.73 -16.40
CA GLU A 255 4.62 -8.38 -16.22
C GLU A 255 5.78 -8.10 -17.17
N SER A 256 5.82 -6.87 -17.66
CA SER A 256 6.86 -6.32 -18.53
C SER A 256 7.77 -5.31 -17.81
N SER A 257 7.38 -4.85 -16.62
CA SER A 257 8.16 -3.94 -15.78
C SER A 257 7.93 -4.23 -14.30
N PHE A 258 8.90 -3.86 -13.47
CA PHE A 258 8.84 -4.08 -12.02
C PHE A 258 7.65 -3.38 -11.35
N SER A 259 7.26 -2.21 -11.85
CA SER A 259 6.12 -1.43 -11.33
C SER A 259 4.75 -2.10 -11.50
N GLN A 260 4.66 -3.20 -12.26
CA GLN A 260 3.42 -3.97 -12.41
C GLN A 260 3.28 -5.06 -11.34
N ARG A 261 4.31 -5.26 -10.51
CA ARG A 261 4.31 -6.17 -9.38
C ARG A 261 3.22 -5.75 -8.39
N ASP A 262 2.43 -6.72 -7.94
CA ASP A 262 1.33 -6.50 -6.99
C ASP A 262 1.38 -7.59 -5.92
N ILE A 263 2.07 -7.25 -4.82
CA ILE A 263 2.24 -8.13 -3.65
C ILE A 263 0.94 -8.32 -2.87
N LYS A 264 -0.09 -7.48 -3.08
CA LYS A 264 -1.38 -7.58 -2.39
C LYS A 264 -2.14 -8.77 -2.90
N ASN A 265 -2.28 -8.86 -4.21
CA ASN A 265 -3.18 -9.82 -4.85
C ASN A 265 -2.46 -11.07 -5.36
N HIS A 266 -1.15 -11.00 -5.60
CA HIS A 266 -0.36 -12.14 -6.08
C HIS A 266 0.60 -12.59 -4.99
N LYS A 267 0.34 -13.76 -4.38
CA LYS A 267 1.11 -14.27 -3.24
C LYS A 267 2.09 -15.36 -3.68
N ALA A 268 3.38 -15.13 -3.45
CA ALA A 268 4.41 -16.15 -3.58
C ALA A 268 4.73 -16.73 -2.19
N ILE A 269 4.54 -18.05 -2.03
CA ILE A 269 4.69 -18.77 -0.76
C ILE A 269 5.89 -19.71 -0.86
N LEU A 270 6.87 -19.53 0.03
CA LEU A 270 7.96 -20.47 0.26
C LEU A 270 7.55 -21.38 1.42
N SER A 271 7.23 -22.63 1.12
CA SER A 271 6.73 -23.59 2.11
C SER A 271 7.75 -24.68 2.41
N GLY A 272 7.97 -24.94 3.69
CA GLY A 272 8.73 -26.08 4.17
C GLY A 272 7.95 -27.42 4.17
N ASP A 273 6.64 -27.43 3.89
CA ASP A 273 5.83 -28.66 3.79
C ASP A 273 6.13 -29.43 2.49
N ILE A 274 7.35 -29.96 2.39
CA ILE A 274 7.88 -30.59 1.18
C ILE A 274 7.15 -31.90 0.81
N ASP A 275 6.55 -32.59 1.79
CA ASP A 275 5.78 -33.83 1.58
C ASP A 275 4.26 -33.58 1.41
N ARG A 276 3.81 -32.34 1.59
CA ARG A 276 2.46 -31.82 1.26
C ARG A 276 1.36 -32.49 2.06
N ASN A 277 1.62 -32.66 3.35
CA ASN A 277 0.69 -33.30 4.27
C ASN A 277 0.03 -32.29 5.23
N ASP A 278 0.31 -30.99 5.06
CA ASP A 278 -0.16 -29.86 5.88
C ASP A 278 0.12 -30.03 7.38
N THR A 279 1.11 -30.86 7.72
CA THR A 279 1.56 -31.14 9.08
C THR A 279 2.92 -30.50 9.30
N LEU A 280 3.11 -29.86 10.46
CA LEU A 280 4.39 -29.29 10.85
C LEU A 280 5.19 -30.33 11.64
N ASP A 281 6.05 -31.08 10.96
CA ASP A 281 6.88 -32.13 11.56
C ASP A 281 8.29 -32.27 10.95
N GLU A 282 9.02 -33.32 11.34
CA GLU A 282 10.42 -33.55 10.93
C GLU A 282 10.61 -33.90 9.45
N ASN A 283 9.53 -34.14 8.70
CA ASN A 283 9.57 -34.33 7.25
C ASN A 283 9.54 -33.00 6.49
N ASN A 284 9.28 -31.88 7.18
CA ASN A 284 9.35 -30.55 6.60
C ASN A 284 10.80 -30.10 6.40
N SER A 285 11.02 -29.11 5.54
CA SER A 285 12.34 -28.49 5.35
C SER A 285 12.87 -27.90 6.66
N MET A 286 14.13 -28.20 6.96
CA MET A 286 14.82 -27.78 8.18
C MET A 286 14.92 -26.26 8.31
N ASN A 287 15.20 -25.62 7.19
CA ASN A 287 15.27 -24.18 7.02
C ASN A 287 14.63 -23.90 5.67
N VAL A 288 13.49 -23.20 5.62
CA VAL A 288 12.83 -22.92 4.33
C VAL A 288 13.74 -22.08 3.44
N VAL A 289 14.34 -21.04 4.02
CA VAL A 289 15.29 -20.14 3.35
C VAL A 289 16.63 -20.17 4.07
N TYR A 290 17.71 -20.23 3.28
CA TYR A 290 19.08 -20.17 3.77
C TYR A 290 19.85 -19.06 3.06
N VAL A 291 20.57 -18.25 3.83
CA VAL A 291 21.40 -17.16 3.29
C VAL A 291 22.76 -17.18 3.98
N ASP A 292 23.82 -17.39 3.21
CA ASP A 292 25.19 -17.54 3.71
C ASP A 292 26.13 -16.46 3.16
N TYR A 293 26.85 -15.77 4.05
CA TYR A 293 27.83 -14.71 3.78
C TYR A 293 27.42 -13.71 2.68
N SER A 294 26.19 -13.20 2.78
CA SER A 294 25.61 -12.34 1.75
C SER A 294 25.96 -10.86 1.94
N ASN A 295 26.03 -10.10 0.84
CA ASN A 295 26.24 -8.65 0.88
C ASN A 295 24.91 -7.87 0.95
N SER A 296 24.99 -6.55 1.11
CA SER A 296 23.82 -5.65 1.21
C SER A 296 22.97 -5.49 -0.05
N GLU A 297 23.40 -6.02 -1.19
CA GLU A 297 22.58 -6.10 -2.42
C GLU A 297 21.71 -7.35 -2.46
N THR A 298 21.92 -8.30 -1.53
CA THR A 298 21.08 -9.49 -1.42
C THR A 298 19.72 -9.09 -0.89
N ILE A 299 18.66 -9.36 -1.65
CA ILE A 299 17.29 -8.97 -1.31
C ILE A 299 16.38 -10.19 -1.39
N LEU A 300 15.55 -10.38 -0.36
CA LEU A 300 14.39 -11.26 -0.42
C LEU A 300 13.15 -10.43 -0.09
N ASP A 301 12.23 -10.32 -1.05
CA ASP A 301 11.15 -9.34 -0.98
C ASP A 301 9.80 -9.93 -1.43
N GLY A 302 8.75 -9.75 -0.63
CA GLY A 302 7.36 -10.08 -0.99
C GLY A 302 7.03 -11.56 -0.96
N PHE A 303 7.53 -12.28 0.05
CA PHE A 303 7.25 -13.70 0.23
C PHE A 303 6.54 -13.99 1.54
N ILE A 304 5.69 -15.00 1.50
CA ILE A 304 5.19 -15.69 2.68
C ILE A 304 6.11 -16.88 2.94
N ILE A 305 6.59 -17.05 4.18
CA ILE A 305 7.52 -18.12 4.57
C ILE A 305 6.94 -18.91 5.73
N THR A 306 6.72 -20.20 5.51
CA THR A 306 5.99 -21.03 6.47
C THR A 306 6.40 -22.49 6.46
N MET A 307 5.97 -23.23 7.47
CA MET A 307 6.10 -24.68 7.59
C MET A 307 7.54 -25.18 7.65
N GLY A 308 8.49 -24.37 8.10
CA GLY A 308 9.85 -24.83 8.41
C GLY A 308 9.90 -25.56 9.76
N TYR A 309 10.67 -26.65 9.83
CA TYR A 309 10.86 -27.44 11.05
C TYR A 309 12.34 -27.73 11.30
N GLN A 310 13.01 -26.99 12.18
CA GLN A 310 14.40 -27.21 12.55
C GLN A 310 14.50 -28.21 13.72
N PRO A 311 14.81 -29.51 13.49
CA PRO A 311 14.83 -30.52 14.55
C PRO A 311 16.08 -30.47 15.43
N ASN A 312 17.14 -29.78 14.98
CA ASN A 312 18.43 -29.88 15.63
C ASN A 312 18.50 -29.08 16.94
N PHE A 313 19.07 -29.72 17.96
CA PHE A 313 19.24 -29.15 19.29
C PHE A 313 20.59 -28.44 19.49
N ASN A 314 21.40 -28.23 18.43
CA ASN A 314 22.70 -27.57 18.63
C ASN A 314 22.52 -26.07 18.86
N SER A 315 23.47 -25.48 19.60
CA SER A 315 23.45 -24.04 19.90
C SER A 315 23.57 -23.14 18.67
N ASN A 316 23.98 -23.68 17.53
CA ASN A 316 24.21 -22.95 16.29
C ASN A 316 23.17 -23.32 15.23
N ASP A 317 22.12 -24.08 15.60
CA ASP A 317 21.04 -24.45 14.71
C ASP A 317 19.76 -23.70 15.13
N GLY A 318 19.12 -23.07 14.16
CA GLY A 318 17.94 -22.24 14.32
C GLY A 318 17.42 -21.73 12.98
N GLY A 319 16.39 -20.90 13.02
CA GLY A 319 15.88 -20.20 11.82
C GLY A 319 15.03 -21.10 10.94
N ALA A 320 14.05 -21.80 11.50
CA ALA A 320 13.28 -22.79 10.74
C ALA A 320 12.59 -22.15 9.51
N GLY A 321 12.10 -20.92 9.64
CA GLY A 321 11.71 -20.10 8.49
C GLY A 321 12.93 -19.65 7.68
N ILE A 322 13.71 -18.72 8.23
CA ILE A 322 14.94 -18.17 7.61
C ILE A 322 16.13 -18.37 8.53
N ARG A 323 17.21 -18.91 7.98
CA ARG A 323 18.54 -18.91 8.60
C ARG A 323 19.50 -18.03 7.80
N CYS A 324 20.14 -17.10 8.50
CA CYS A 324 21.13 -16.17 7.98
C CYS A 324 22.47 -16.33 8.72
N ASP A 325 23.50 -16.76 8.01
CA ASP A 325 24.85 -16.86 8.57
C ASP A 325 25.73 -15.84 7.83
N GLY A 326 26.37 -14.91 8.54
CA GLY A 326 27.30 -13.95 7.94
C GLY A 326 26.71 -12.90 6.99
N SER A 327 25.40 -12.64 7.06
CA SER A 327 24.65 -11.90 6.02
C SER A 327 24.36 -10.43 6.36
N ASP A 328 24.62 -9.53 5.40
CA ASP A 328 24.19 -8.13 5.41
C ASP A 328 22.94 -7.88 4.53
N GLY A 329 22.19 -8.95 4.20
CA GLY A 329 21.05 -8.91 3.30
C GLY A 329 19.85 -8.11 3.82
N GLN A 330 18.94 -7.81 2.90
CA GLN A 330 17.71 -7.07 3.14
C GLN A 330 16.48 -7.94 2.93
N PHE A 331 15.73 -8.16 4.00
CA PHE A 331 14.51 -8.94 4.01
C PHE A 331 13.32 -7.99 4.09
N ARG A 332 12.49 -7.97 3.05
CA ARG A 332 11.49 -6.93 2.85
C ARG A 332 10.12 -7.51 2.59
N ASN A 333 9.05 -6.88 3.09
CA ASN A 333 7.68 -7.28 2.75
C ASN A 333 7.42 -8.78 2.99
N LEU A 334 7.96 -9.32 4.09
CA LEU A 334 7.90 -10.76 4.39
C LEU A 334 6.85 -11.05 5.45
N VAL A 335 6.09 -12.11 5.24
CA VAL A 335 5.17 -12.68 6.24
C VAL A 335 5.72 -14.04 6.67
N ILE A 336 6.16 -14.14 7.92
CA ILE A 336 6.88 -15.32 8.42
C ILE A 336 6.10 -15.93 9.58
N PHE A 337 5.53 -17.11 9.37
CA PHE A 337 4.64 -17.72 10.35
C PHE A 337 4.61 -19.25 10.32
N ASN A 338 4.16 -19.86 11.43
CA ASN A 338 4.06 -21.32 11.60
C ASN A 338 5.38 -22.06 11.34
N ASN A 339 6.49 -21.48 11.77
CA ASN A 339 7.80 -22.14 11.72
C ASN A 339 8.20 -22.60 13.13
N TYR A 340 8.75 -23.82 13.23
CA TYR A 340 9.11 -24.44 14.49
C TYR A 340 10.61 -24.77 14.56
N SER A 341 11.27 -24.29 15.60
CA SER A 341 12.67 -24.62 15.89
C SER A 341 12.79 -25.25 17.28
N VAL A 342 13.43 -26.42 17.36
CA VAL A 342 13.71 -27.09 18.63
C VAL A 342 14.68 -26.29 19.52
N HIS A 343 15.36 -25.27 18.98
CA HIS A 343 16.31 -24.47 19.76
C HIS A 343 16.05 -22.95 19.69
N LYS A 344 16.39 -22.31 18.57
CA LYS A 344 16.43 -20.85 18.46
C LYS A 344 15.75 -20.37 17.19
N GLY A 345 15.10 -19.20 17.25
CA GLY A 345 14.59 -18.50 16.07
C GLY A 345 13.63 -19.37 15.27
N GLY A 346 12.37 -19.50 15.70
CA GLY A 346 11.36 -20.24 14.93
C GLY A 346 11.21 -19.61 13.54
N GLY A 347 10.98 -18.30 13.49
CA GLY A 347 10.83 -17.55 12.25
C GLY A 347 12.17 -17.19 11.59
N PHE A 348 13.07 -16.55 12.34
CA PHE A 348 14.33 -16.01 11.83
C PHE A 348 15.48 -16.21 12.79
N TYR A 349 16.62 -16.61 12.25
CA TYR A 349 17.89 -16.71 12.96
C TYR A 349 18.97 -16.00 12.18
N ALA A 350 19.73 -15.12 12.83
CA ALA A 350 20.94 -14.57 12.23
C ALA A 350 22.15 -14.70 13.15
N GLU A 351 23.29 -15.14 12.61
CA GLU A 351 24.59 -15.15 13.27
C GLU A 351 25.69 -14.62 12.35
N ASP A 352 26.84 -14.23 12.93
CA ASP A 352 28.07 -13.84 12.24
C ASP A 352 28.00 -12.71 11.18
N GLY A 353 26.85 -12.04 10.99
CA GLY A 353 26.65 -10.87 10.12
C GLY A 353 26.93 -9.52 10.81
N GLU A 354 26.98 -8.44 10.03
CA GLU A 354 27.26 -7.11 10.58
C GLU A 354 26.07 -6.15 10.47
N ASN A 355 25.19 -6.24 9.46
CA ASN A 355 24.13 -5.24 9.20
C ASN A 355 22.84 -5.81 8.57
N THR A 356 22.36 -6.97 9.02
CA THR A 356 21.10 -7.55 8.51
C THR A 356 19.90 -6.60 8.71
N SER A 357 19.03 -6.48 7.72
CA SER A 357 17.87 -5.58 7.77
C SER A 357 16.55 -6.33 7.54
N LEU A 358 15.59 -6.10 8.44
CA LEU A 358 14.18 -6.48 8.30
C LEU A 358 13.36 -5.21 8.05
N ILE A 359 12.61 -5.17 6.96
CA ILE A 359 11.87 -3.98 6.54
C ILE A 359 10.45 -4.40 6.19
N ASN A 360 9.45 -3.82 6.85
CA ASN A 360 8.05 -4.10 6.54
C ASN A 360 7.74 -5.59 6.61
N CYS A 361 8.08 -6.23 7.73
CA CYS A 361 7.89 -7.67 7.91
C CYS A 361 6.90 -7.95 9.04
N LEU A 362 6.12 -9.01 8.88
CA LEU A 362 5.18 -9.51 9.87
C LEU A 362 5.62 -10.90 10.35
N PHE A 363 5.76 -11.06 11.67
CA PHE A 363 6.10 -12.32 12.32
C PHE A 363 5.02 -12.72 13.32
N PHE A 364 4.49 -13.94 13.20
CA PHE A 364 3.50 -14.48 14.13
C PHE A 364 3.46 -16.01 14.12
N ASN A 365 3.01 -16.62 15.21
CA ASN A 365 2.87 -18.08 15.36
C ASN A 365 4.15 -18.87 15.05
N ASN A 366 5.31 -18.24 15.16
CA ASN A 366 6.58 -18.94 15.14
C ASN A 366 6.87 -19.48 16.54
N THR A 367 7.55 -20.61 16.63
CA THR A 367 7.81 -21.26 17.92
C THR A 367 9.27 -21.69 18.01
N ALA A 368 9.91 -21.37 19.14
CA ALA A 368 11.21 -21.90 19.50
C ALA A 368 11.20 -22.41 20.95
N ASP A 369 11.70 -23.61 21.20
CA ASP A 369 11.64 -24.19 22.56
C ASP A 369 12.55 -23.46 23.59
N TYR A 370 13.63 -22.80 23.15
CA TYR A 370 14.60 -22.16 24.06
C TYR A 370 14.67 -20.64 23.92
N HIS A 371 14.91 -20.12 22.71
CA HIS A 371 15.14 -18.67 22.55
C HIS A 371 14.59 -18.10 21.24
N GLY A 372 13.74 -17.06 21.35
CA GLY A 372 13.31 -16.22 20.23
C GLY A 372 12.34 -16.96 19.32
N ASN A 373 11.05 -16.88 19.63
CA ASN A 373 10.03 -17.53 18.82
C ASN A 373 10.04 -16.96 17.41
N ASP A 374 9.92 -15.64 17.29
CA ASP A 374 9.98 -14.96 15.99
C ASP A 374 11.42 -14.82 15.53
N VAL A 375 12.26 -14.19 16.36
CA VAL A 375 13.64 -13.84 15.98
C VAL A 375 14.61 -14.24 17.07
N PHE A 376 15.71 -14.88 16.67
CA PHE A 376 16.92 -14.98 17.47
C PHE A 376 18.11 -14.35 16.73
N MET A 377 18.74 -13.36 17.35
CA MET A 377 20.03 -12.84 16.86
C MET A 377 21.18 -13.44 17.65
N GLY A 378 22.26 -13.81 16.96
CA GLY A 378 23.53 -14.27 17.50
C GLY A 378 24.28 -13.19 18.26
N ASN A 379 25.53 -13.47 18.64
CA ASN A 379 26.35 -12.51 19.38
C ASN A 379 27.00 -11.48 18.43
N GLU A 380 27.28 -10.27 18.92
CA GLU A 380 28.01 -9.22 18.18
C GLU A 380 27.35 -8.82 16.84
N GLN A 381 26.04 -9.06 16.70
CA GLN A 381 25.25 -8.76 15.50
C GLN A 381 24.59 -7.38 15.57
N VAL A 382 24.34 -6.74 14.43
CA VAL A 382 23.42 -5.60 14.33
C VAL A 382 22.21 -5.99 13.49
N LEU A 383 21.03 -5.93 14.10
CA LEU A 383 19.75 -6.06 13.40
C LEU A 383 19.12 -4.67 13.23
N ASN A 384 18.85 -4.30 11.99
CA ASN A 384 18.10 -3.10 11.67
C ASN A 384 16.65 -3.50 11.34
N VAL A 385 15.70 -2.86 12.00
CA VAL A 385 14.27 -3.18 11.87
C VAL A 385 13.51 -1.91 11.56
N VAL A 386 12.74 -1.91 10.47
CA VAL A 386 11.92 -0.76 10.10
C VAL A 386 10.52 -1.21 9.73
N ASN A 387 9.49 -0.61 10.33
CA ASN A 387 8.10 -0.92 10.02
C ASN A 387 7.76 -2.42 10.15
N CYS A 388 8.36 -3.15 11.10
CA CYS A 388 8.03 -4.55 11.32
C CYS A 388 7.02 -4.71 12.47
N THR A 389 6.23 -5.78 12.42
CA THR A 389 5.36 -6.23 13.52
C THR A 389 5.81 -7.61 13.99
N PHE A 390 6.23 -7.70 15.25
CA PHE A 390 6.54 -8.97 15.92
C PHE A 390 5.46 -9.29 16.93
N VAL A 391 4.71 -10.36 16.69
CA VAL A 391 3.61 -10.79 17.55
C VAL A 391 4.11 -11.66 18.70
N ASP A 392 5.18 -12.42 18.48
CA ASP A 392 5.81 -13.31 19.45
C ASP A 392 7.18 -12.78 19.93
N ASP A 393 7.99 -13.68 20.49
CA ASP A 393 9.22 -13.34 21.21
C ASP A 393 10.40 -13.03 20.26
N VAL A 394 10.98 -11.83 20.40
CA VAL A 394 12.27 -11.46 19.79
C VAL A 394 13.38 -11.51 20.84
N LYS A 395 14.42 -12.32 20.61
CA LYS A 395 15.58 -12.46 21.52
C LYS A 395 16.89 -12.19 20.81
N LEU A 396 17.83 -11.61 21.55
CA LEU A 396 19.19 -11.31 21.07
C LEU A 396 20.23 -12.14 21.82
N GLY A 397 21.42 -12.26 21.22
CA GLY A 397 22.63 -12.82 21.81
C GLY A 397 23.40 -11.76 22.62
N SER A 398 24.52 -12.16 23.22
CA SER A 398 25.41 -11.23 23.94
C SER A 398 26.05 -10.22 22.98
N GLU A 399 26.17 -8.95 23.41
CA GLU A 399 26.78 -7.88 22.62
C GLU A 399 26.12 -7.58 21.27
N ALA A 400 24.91 -8.13 21.03
CA ALA A 400 24.09 -7.78 19.89
C ALA A 400 23.40 -6.42 20.07
N GLU A 401 23.12 -5.80 18.93
CA GLU A 401 22.50 -4.50 18.78
C GLU A 401 21.21 -4.62 17.96
N LEU A 402 20.14 -4.00 18.44
CA LEU A 402 18.87 -3.87 17.73
C LEU A 402 18.56 -2.39 17.52
N ASN A 403 18.50 -1.97 16.27
CA ASN A 403 18.10 -0.64 15.85
C ASN A 403 16.71 -0.72 15.20
N ALA A 404 15.67 -0.35 15.95
CA ALA A 404 14.29 -0.44 15.51
C ALA A 404 13.66 0.95 15.32
N VAL A 405 12.97 1.12 14.19
CA VAL A 405 12.22 2.32 13.81
C VAL A 405 10.80 1.92 13.40
N ASN A 406 9.78 2.67 13.81
CA ASN A 406 8.38 2.43 13.42
C ASN A 406 7.90 0.98 13.62
N SER A 407 8.41 0.25 14.61
CA SER A 407 8.13 -1.19 14.72
C SER A 407 7.33 -1.53 15.97
N ILE A 408 6.48 -2.55 15.87
CA ILE A 408 5.67 -3.08 16.97
C ILE A 408 6.34 -4.34 17.54
N PHE A 409 6.50 -4.36 18.86
CA PHE A 409 6.86 -5.56 19.61
C PHE A 409 5.71 -5.89 20.56
N ASN A 410 4.86 -6.85 20.21
CA ASN A 410 3.59 -7.07 20.91
C ASN A 410 3.73 -7.82 22.24
N LYS A 411 4.74 -8.69 22.37
CA LYS A 411 5.02 -9.42 23.62
C LYS A 411 6.24 -8.88 24.33
N ASP A 412 6.20 -8.98 25.65
CA ASP A 412 7.22 -8.49 26.59
C ASP A 412 8.53 -9.30 26.58
N ALA A 413 8.77 -10.09 25.53
CA ALA A 413 9.83 -11.06 25.47
C ALA A 413 11.12 -10.57 24.81
N LEU A 414 11.38 -9.26 24.84
CA LEU A 414 12.73 -8.67 24.77
C LEU A 414 13.59 -9.07 26.01
N ILE A 415 13.31 -10.22 26.63
CA ILE A 415 13.98 -10.75 27.81
C ILE A 415 15.20 -11.52 27.33
N THR A 416 16.41 -11.11 27.74
CA THR A 416 17.28 -12.07 28.45
C THR A 416 18.25 -11.37 29.41
N ASN A 417 18.43 -12.04 30.54
CA ASN A 417 19.41 -11.75 31.58
C ASN A 417 20.85 -11.60 31.04
N SER A 418 21.54 -10.57 31.56
CA SER A 418 22.98 -10.49 31.87
C SER A 418 24.02 -10.55 30.74
N ALA A 419 24.19 -9.43 30.00
CA ALA A 419 25.43 -8.93 29.36
C ALA A 419 25.11 -7.55 28.72
N PRO A 420 26.07 -6.64 28.44
CA PRO A 420 25.73 -5.34 27.82
C PRO A 420 25.20 -5.56 26.39
N ARG A 421 23.99 -5.07 26.13
CA ARG A 421 23.32 -5.05 24.82
C ARG A 421 22.84 -3.65 24.55
N VAL A 422 22.74 -3.28 23.28
CA VAL A 422 22.28 -1.95 22.89
C VAL A 422 20.97 -2.09 22.14
N PHE A 423 19.91 -1.58 22.75
CA PHE A 423 18.61 -1.42 22.10
C PHE A 423 18.42 0.06 21.76
N ARG A 424 18.14 0.36 20.50
CA ARG A 424 17.77 1.70 20.04
C ARG A 424 16.41 1.64 19.39
N PHE A 425 15.40 2.06 20.15
CA PHE A 425 14.04 2.21 19.65
C PHE A 425 13.75 3.66 19.32
N THR A 426 13.19 3.91 18.14
CA THR A 426 12.70 5.23 17.70
C THR A 426 11.30 5.06 17.12
N ASN A 427 10.29 5.78 17.63
CA ASN A 427 8.91 5.67 17.15
C ASN A 427 8.39 4.21 17.16
N CYS A 428 8.69 3.44 18.21
CA CYS A 428 8.27 2.04 18.30
C CYS A 428 7.17 1.88 19.34
N LEU A 429 6.33 0.86 19.15
CA LEU A 429 5.36 0.41 20.15
C LEU A 429 5.93 -0.78 20.92
N LEU A 430 5.96 -0.65 22.24
CA LEU A 430 6.42 -1.67 23.17
C LEU A 430 5.32 -1.97 24.22
N PRO A 431 5.34 -3.15 24.86
CA PRO A 431 4.40 -3.46 25.94
C PRO A 431 4.64 -2.61 27.18
N GLU A 432 3.60 -2.41 28.01
CA GLU A 432 3.64 -1.53 29.19
C GLU A 432 4.69 -1.89 30.26
N ALA A 433 5.15 -3.15 30.32
CA ALA A 433 6.08 -3.61 31.36
C ALA A 433 7.56 -3.54 30.97
N THR A 434 7.91 -2.86 29.87
CA THR A 434 9.31 -2.80 29.40
C THR A 434 10.18 -1.82 30.20
N SER A 435 11.43 -2.22 30.51
CA SER A 435 12.46 -1.35 31.09
C SER A 435 13.33 -0.64 30.04
N HIS A 436 12.89 -0.67 28.77
CA HIS A 436 13.67 -0.20 27.64
C HIS A 436 13.53 1.31 27.46
N THR A 437 14.59 1.95 26.97
CA THR A 437 14.62 3.40 26.70
C THR A 437 14.77 3.63 25.20
N GLY A 438 14.04 4.60 24.66
CA GLY A 438 14.07 4.98 23.26
C GLY A 438 13.50 6.38 23.05
N THR A 439 13.43 6.82 21.81
CA THR A 439 12.87 8.13 21.43
C THR A 439 11.45 7.96 20.92
N ASN A 440 10.50 8.73 21.45
CA ASN A 440 9.10 8.72 21.05
C ASN A 440 8.45 7.33 21.08
N LEU A 441 8.48 6.66 22.24
CA LEU A 441 7.90 5.31 22.39
C LEU A 441 6.41 5.37 22.72
N VAL A 442 5.65 4.47 22.11
CA VAL A 442 4.28 4.16 22.49
C VAL A 442 4.33 2.93 23.41
N LEU A 443 3.73 3.02 24.59
CA LEU A 443 3.65 1.90 25.54
C LEU A 443 2.21 1.45 25.66
N GLY A 444 1.93 0.17 25.41
CA GLY A 444 0.55 -0.32 25.42
C GLY A 444 0.35 -1.61 24.65
N ASN A 445 -0.92 -1.98 24.51
CA ASN A 445 -1.35 -2.96 23.52
C ASN A 445 -1.31 -2.32 22.12
N ALA A 446 -0.88 -3.07 21.11
CA ALA A 446 -0.90 -2.64 19.72
C ALA A 446 -2.31 -2.37 19.19
N GLY A 447 -3.35 -2.98 19.77
CA GLY A 447 -4.73 -2.77 19.33
C GLY A 447 -4.99 -3.34 17.94
N PHE A 448 -4.69 -4.63 17.75
CA PHE A 448 -5.00 -5.33 16.51
C PHE A 448 -6.49 -5.66 16.39
N GLU A 449 -7.01 -5.74 15.16
CA GLU A 449 -8.41 -6.06 14.87
C GLU A 449 -8.83 -7.43 15.43
N ASN A 450 -8.16 -8.53 15.04
CA ASN A 450 -8.54 -9.87 15.49
C ASN A 450 -7.34 -10.83 15.56
N VAL A 451 -6.68 -10.83 16.72
CA VAL A 451 -5.51 -11.70 16.99
C VAL A 451 -5.86 -13.18 16.92
N SER A 452 -7.07 -13.59 17.32
CA SER A 452 -7.49 -15.01 17.31
C SER A 452 -7.55 -15.60 15.91
N GLU A 453 -7.80 -14.77 14.91
CA GLU A 453 -7.86 -15.15 13.49
C GLU A 453 -6.55 -14.85 12.76
N ASN A 454 -5.49 -14.48 13.49
CA ASN A 454 -4.21 -14.02 12.93
C ASN A 454 -4.32 -12.75 12.07
N ASN A 455 -5.34 -11.92 12.33
CA ASN A 455 -5.44 -10.59 11.74
C ASN A 455 -4.74 -9.57 12.65
N PHE A 456 -3.59 -9.08 12.18
CA PHE A 456 -2.73 -8.13 12.88
C PHE A 456 -2.78 -6.71 12.29
N LYS A 457 -3.83 -6.41 11.50
CA LYS A 457 -4.16 -5.05 11.09
C LYS A 457 -4.46 -4.19 12.31
N LEU A 458 -4.18 -2.89 12.21
CA LEU A 458 -4.38 -1.95 13.31
C LEU A 458 -5.86 -1.58 13.37
N SER A 459 -6.50 -1.81 14.51
CA SER A 459 -7.87 -1.30 14.72
C SER A 459 -7.87 0.23 14.78
N VAL A 460 -9.04 0.84 14.53
CA VAL A 460 -9.26 2.30 14.59
C VAL A 460 -8.90 2.96 15.93
N VAL A 461 -8.81 2.18 17.01
CA VAL A 461 -8.39 2.66 18.35
C VAL A 461 -6.92 2.37 18.67
N SER A 462 -6.16 1.84 17.71
CA SER A 462 -4.77 1.49 17.92
C SER A 462 -3.91 2.73 18.21
N PRO A 463 -3.07 2.69 19.27
CA PRO A 463 -2.13 3.78 19.53
C PRO A 463 -0.92 3.78 18.57
N ALA A 464 -0.83 2.81 17.66
CA ALA A 464 0.19 2.75 16.61
C ALA A 464 -0.16 3.59 15.38
N LEU A 465 -1.45 3.97 15.22
CA LEU A 465 -1.91 4.80 14.12
C LEU A 465 -1.20 6.15 14.12
N TYR A 466 -0.60 6.51 12.98
CA TYR A 466 0.08 7.79 12.74
C TYR A 466 1.18 8.19 13.75
N ALA A 467 1.71 7.22 14.50
CA ALA A 467 2.71 7.46 15.54
C ALA A 467 4.17 7.33 15.04
N GLY A 468 4.36 6.96 13.77
CA GLY A 468 5.65 6.71 13.13
C GLY A 468 6.39 7.96 12.64
N THR A 469 7.45 7.74 11.89
CA THR A 469 8.23 8.75 11.16
C THR A 469 8.51 8.28 9.73
N SER A 470 8.60 9.18 8.75
CA SER A 470 9.00 8.81 7.39
C SER A 470 10.47 8.35 7.26
N THR A 471 11.26 8.42 8.34
CA THR A 471 12.66 8.01 8.32
C THR A 471 12.78 6.50 8.10
N GLY A 472 13.18 6.09 6.90
CA GLY A 472 13.41 4.69 6.54
C GLY A 472 12.13 3.88 6.28
N ALA A 473 10.94 4.46 6.48
CA ALA A 473 9.68 3.81 6.17
C ALA A 473 9.60 3.52 4.66
N PRO A 474 9.16 2.33 4.25
CA PRO A 474 8.85 2.06 2.85
C PRO A 474 7.66 2.90 2.39
N GLU A 475 7.52 3.05 1.07
CA GLU A 475 6.41 3.79 0.47
C GLU A 475 5.06 3.07 0.67
N TYR A 476 5.09 1.74 0.67
CA TYR A 476 3.92 0.89 0.81
C TYR A 476 4.02 0.01 2.07
N ASP A 477 2.87 -0.39 2.61
CA ASP A 477 2.74 -1.31 3.73
C ASP A 477 2.82 -2.79 3.28
N ILE A 478 2.66 -3.74 4.21
CA ILE A 478 2.78 -5.18 3.91
C ILE A 478 1.71 -5.70 2.95
N GLU A 479 0.59 -4.99 2.79
CA GLU A 479 -0.48 -5.30 1.83
C GLU A 479 -0.38 -4.45 0.56
N GLY A 480 0.69 -3.67 0.39
CA GLY A 480 0.87 -2.82 -0.79
C GLY A 480 0.02 -1.55 -0.78
N ALA A 481 -0.59 -1.17 0.35
CA ALA A 481 -1.26 0.13 0.50
C ALA A 481 -0.23 1.24 0.71
N GLU A 482 -0.50 2.45 0.19
CA GLU A 482 0.38 3.61 0.42
C GLU A 482 0.42 3.97 1.90
N ARG A 483 1.62 4.25 2.42
CA ARG A 483 1.76 4.64 3.82
C ARG A 483 1.28 6.07 4.07
N SER A 484 0.61 6.25 5.21
CA SER A 484 0.14 7.55 5.65
C SER A 484 1.28 8.52 6.00
N THR A 485 0.97 9.81 6.14
CA THR A 485 1.96 10.83 6.57
C THR A 485 1.48 11.60 7.80
N PRO A 486 2.09 11.41 9.00
CA PRO A 486 3.16 10.45 9.31
C PRO A 486 2.68 8.99 9.26
N PRO A 487 3.55 8.01 8.95
CA PRO A 487 3.15 6.61 8.80
C PRO A 487 2.74 5.98 10.13
N CYS A 488 1.98 4.90 10.07
CA CYS A 488 1.73 4.07 11.24
C CYS A 488 2.99 3.31 11.68
N ILE A 489 3.03 2.93 12.96
CA ILE A 489 4.03 2.01 13.50
C ILE A 489 3.59 0.59 13.16
N GLY A 490 4.49 -0.24 12.62
CA GLY A 490 4.27 -1.63 12.28
C GLY A 490 4.27 -1.93 10.78
N ALA A 491 3.99 -3.19 10.45
CA ALA A 491 3.94 -3.71 9.08
C ALA A 491 2.72 -3.22 8.29
N TYR A 492 1.60 -2.99 8.97
CA TYR A 492 0.39 -2.41 8.37
C TYR A 492 0.42 -0.88 8.47
N ASP A 493 -0.30 -0.20 7.58
CA ASP A 493 -0.74 1.18 7.76
C ASP A 493 -2.25 1.25 8.03
N ASP A 494 -2.79 2.47 8.16
CA ASP A 494 -4.25 2.65 8.22
C ASP A 494 -4.88 2.24 6.89
N ILE A 495 -6.08 1.66 6.95
CA ILE A 495 -6.77 1.07 5.80
C ILE A 495 -7.78 2.08 5.27
N ASP A 496 -8.08 2.01 3.98
CA ASP A 496 -9.23 2.67 3.31
C ASP A 496 -10.05 1.51 2.73
N SER A 497 -11.04 1.05 3.50
CA SER A 497 -11.74 -0.22 3.28
C SER A 497 -12.62 -0.17 2.02
N ASP A 498 -13.27 0.96 1.75
CA ASP A 498 -14.14 1.18 0.60
C ASP A 498 -13.43 1.82 -0.62
N ASN A 499 -12.18 2.27 -0.45
CA ASN A 499 -11.37 2.99 -1.44
C ASN A 499 -11.98 4.32 -1.89
N ASP A 500 -12.71 5.01 -1.02
CA ASP A 500 -13.28 6.33 -1.30
C ASP A 500 -12.24 7.46 -1.15
N GLY A 501 -11.06 7.14 -0.61
CA GLY A 501 -9.94 8.04 -0.35
C GLY A 501 -9.90 8.59 1.08
N ILE A 502 -10.79 8.16 1.96
CA ILE A 502 -10.80 8.43 3.39
C ILE A 502 -10.33 7.17 4.11
N LEU A 503 -9.36 7.32 5.01
CA LEU A 503 -8.86 6.19 5.79
C LEU A 503 -9.84 5.87 6.93
N ASN A 504 -9.99 4.60 7.27
CA ASN A 504 -10.97 4.08 8.24
C ASN A 504 -10.92 4.78 9.60
N SER A 505 -9.73 5.22 10.05
CA SER A 505 -9.64 5.97 11.32
C SER A 505 -10.29 7.37 11.29
N VAL A 506 -10.62 7.86 10.10
CA VAL A 506 -11.26 9.15 9.82
C VAL A 506 -12.63 8.99 9.19
N ASP A 507 -12.87 7.87 8.50
CA ASP A 507 -14.19 7.54 7.99
C ASP A 507 -15.14 7.19 9.15
N THR A 508 -16.43 7.30 8.88
CA THR A 508 -17.51 6.98 9.80
C THR A 508 -18.43 5.88 9.28
N ASP A 509 -18.11 5.38 8.08
CA ASP A 509 -18.85 4.38 7.30
C ASP A 509 -17.81 3.66 6.43
N ASP A 510 -16.94 2.89 7.09
CA ASP A 510 -15.69 2.35 6.55
C ASP A 510 -15.88 1.44 5.31
N ASP A 511 -17.08 0.92 5.06
CA ASP A 511 -17.42 0.11 3.89
C ASP A 511 -18.46 0.74 2.94
N ASN A 512 -18.93 1.95 3.28
CA ASN A 512 -19.88 2.76 2.51
C ASN A 512 -21.21 2.06 2.22
N ASP A 513 -21.66 1.15 3.09
CA ASP A 513 -22.99 0.51 2.99
C ASP A 513 -24.12 1.43 3.53
N GLY A 514 -23.74 2.52 4.19
CA GLY A 514 -24.64 3.51 4.78
C GLY A 514 -24.98 3.23 6.25
N PHE A 515 -24.43 2.19 6.85
CA PHE A 515 -24.49 1.84 8.26
C PHE A 515 -23.19 2.31 8.91
N THR A 516 -23.27 3.28 9.82
CA THR A 516 -22.02 3.85 10.35
C THR A 516 -21.31 2.86 11.27
N ASP A 517 -19.97 2.93 11.40
CA ASP A 517 -19.20 1.99 12.24
C ASP A 517 -19.68 1.95 13.70
N ILE A 518 -20.24 3.07 14.19
CA ILE A 518 -20.85 3.15 15.52
C ILE A 518 -22.15 2.33 15.59
N GLU A 519 -22.98 2.43 14.57
CA GLU A 519 -24.25 1.71 14.50
C GLU A 519 -24.02 0.21 14.31
N GLU A 520 -23.06 -0.16 13.46
CA GLU A 520 -22.63 -1.54 13.27
C GLU A 520 -22.01 -2.14 14.52
N GLY A 521 -21.15 -1.38 15.21
CA GLY A 521 -20.63 -1.79 16.51
C GLY A 521 -21.72 -2.03 17.57
N ILE A 522 -22.91 -1.43 17.40
CA ILE A 522 -24.10 -1.69 18.24
C ILE A 522 -24.87 -2.92 17.76
N ALA A 523 -25.04 -3.08 16.44
CA ALA A 523 -25.71 -4.23 15.82
C ALA A 523 -24.87 -5.53 15.90
N GLY A 524 -23.56 -5.39 16.09
CA GLY A 524 -22.60 -6.48 16.04
C GLY A 524 -22.15 -6.86 14.63
N SER A 525 -22.52 -6.09 13.60
CA SER A 525 -22.02 -6.26 12.23
C SER A 525 -20.58 -5.75 12.10
N ASN A 526 -19.96 -5.99 10.95
CA ASN A 526 -18.55 -5.71 10.69
C ASN A 526 -18.38 -4.44 9.85
N PRO A 527 -17.79 -3.37 10.41
CA PRO A 527 -17.69 -2.06 9.75
C PRO A 527 -16.84 -2.01 8.49
N PHE A 528 -16.15 -3.10 8.17
CA PHE A 528 -15.29 -3.15 7.01
C PHE A 528 -15.91 -4.01 5.88
N ILE A 529 -17.15 -4.48 6.02
CA ILE A 529 -17.82 -5.39 5.08
C ILE A 529 -19.32 -5.08 5.00
N ALA A 530 -19.74 -4.49 3.88
CA ALA A 530 -21.12 -4.05 3.62
C ALA A 530 -22.24 -5.12 3.72
N ASP A 531 -21.89 -6.40 3.86
CA ASP A 531 -22.78 -7.56 4.02
C ASP A 531 -22.00 -8.59 4.85
N THR A 532 -22.14 -8.50 6.17
CA THR A 532 -21.28 -9.17 7.15
C THR A 532 -21.34 -10.69 7.04
N ASP A 533 -22.52 -11.28 6.85
CA ASP A 533 -22.69 -12.74 6.74
C ASP A 533 -22.82 -13.27 5.30
N ASN A 534 -22.81 -12.34 4.34
CA ASN A 534 -22.84 -12.57 2.90
C ASN A 534 -24.13 -13.29 2.43
N ASP A 535 -25.28 -13.02 3.03
CA ASP A 535 -26.57 -13.58 2.61
C ASP A 535 -27.20 -12.87 1.40
N GLY A 536 -26.68 -11.67 1.06
CA GLY A 536 -27.13 -10.84 -0.05
C GLY A 536 -27.99 -9.64 0.34
N VAL A 537 -28.25 -9.41 1.62
CA VAL A 537 -28.84 -8.20 2.20
C VAL A 537 -27.73 -7.45 2.93
N GLY A 538 -27.56 -6.15 2.64
CA GLY A 538 -26.51 -5.35 3.31
C GLY A 538 -26.88 -5.03 4.75
N ASP A 539 -25.88 -4.82 5.61
CA ASP A 539 -26.05 -4.78 7.07
C ASP A 539 -27.07 -3.73 7.53
N LYS A 540 -27.13 -2.58 6.84
CA LYS A 540 -28.14 -1.54 7.11
C LYS A 540 -29.59 -2.01 6.94
N ASP A 541 -29.83 -2.87 5.95
CA ASP A 541 -31.15 -3.36 5.56
C ASP A 541 -31.45 -4.74 6.18
N ASP A 542 -30.50 -5.33 6.89
CA ASP A 542 -30.59 -6.63 7.54
C ASP A 542 -30.91 -6.50 9.04
N MET A 543 -32.00 -7.13 9.48
CA MET A 543 -32.37 -7.18 10.90
C MET A 543 -31.52 -8.17 11.71
N PHE A 544 -30.84 -9.10 11.04
CA PHE A 544 -29.93 -10.09 11.60
C PHE A 544 -28.57 -10.13 10.85
N PRO A 545 -27.76 -9.06 10.84
CA PRO A 545 -26.52 -8.92 10.03
C PRO A 545 -25.41 -9.98 10.24
N ASN A 546 -25.62 -10.92 11.15
CA ASN A 546 -24.65 -11.98 11.48
C ASN A 546 -25.23 -13.39 11.32
N ASP A 547 -26.48 -13.52 10.89
CA ASP A 547 -27.16 -14.79 10.68
C ASP A 547 -27.65 -14.91 9.24
N LYS A 548 -26.79 -15.53 8.41
CA LYS A 548 -27.02 -15.77 6.99
C LYS A 548 -28.34 -16.48 6.63
N SER A 549 -29.07 -16.98 7.62
CA SER A 549 -30.35 -17.66 7.42
C SER A 549 -31.56 -16.80 7.71
N GLU A 550 -31.40 -15.57 8.21
CA GLU A 550 -32.47 -14.66 8.58
C GLU A 550 -32.13 -13.24 8.15
N SER A 551 -33.11 -12.49 7.63
CA SER A 551 -32.86 -11.10 7.23
C SER A 551 -33.99 -10.13 7.58
N LYS A 552 -35.11 -10.63 8.10
CA LYS A 552 -36.34 -9.88 8.40
C LYS A 552 -36.96 -10.35 9.69
N ASP A 553 -37.60 -9.43 10.39
CA ASP A 553 -38.33 -9.62 11.65
C ASP A 553 -39.63 -8.80 11.53
N SER A 554 -40.67 -9.42 10.97
CA SER A 554 -41.89 -8.73 10.53
C SER A 554 -42.75 -8.25 11.70
N ASP A 555 -42.74 -8.93 12.85
CA ASP A 555 -43.47 -8.55 14.06
C ASP A 555 -42.60 -7.85 15.14
N GLY A 556 -41.28 -7.92 14.99
CA GLY A 556 -40.32 -7.26 15.88
C GLY A 556 -40.08 -8.00 17.20
N ASP A 557 -40.36 -9.30 17.28
CA ASP A 557 -40.19 -10.09 18.50
C ASP A 557 -38.74 -10.58 18.71
N GLY A 558 -37.90 -10.46 17.68
CA GLY A 558 -36.49 -10.83 17.66
C GLY A 558 -36.20 -12.24 17.14
N VAL A 559 -37.20 -12.95 16.59
CA VAL A 559 -37.05 -14.17 15.80
C VAL A 559 -37.19 -13.81 14.31
N GLY A 560 -36.27 -14.29 13.48
CA GLY A 560 -36.31 -13.98 12.05
C GLY A 560 -37.42 -14.74 11.32
N ASP A 561 -37.95 -14.15 10.25
CA ASP A 561 -39.15 -14.64 9.54
C ASP A 561 -39.01 -16.09 9.01
N ASN A 562 -37.80 -16.60 8.76
CA ASN A 562 -37.62 -17.99 8.31
C ASN A 562 -37.67 -19.01 9.46
N SER A 563 -37.48 -18.54 10.71
CA SER A 563 -37.52 -19.34 11.93
C SER A 563 -38.77 -19.12 12.77
N ASP A 564 -39.44 -17.98 12.57
CA ASP A 564 -40.73 -17.66 13.18
C ASP A 564 -41.86 -18.42 12.48
N ASN A 565 -42.94 -18.68 13.21
CA ASN A 565 -44.11 -19.39 12.74
C ASN A 565 -45.41 -18.59 12.91
N ASP A 566 -45.31 -17.32 13.27
CA ASP A 566 -46.38 -16.32 13.46
C ASP A 566 -45.81 -14.93 13.10
N ASN A 567 -45.45 -14.75 11.82
CA ASN A 567 -44.57 -13.70 11.30
C ASN A 567 -45.09 -12.26 11.49
N ASP A 568 -46.38 -12.05 11.75
CA ASP A 568 -46.95 -10.73 12.07
C ASP A 568 -47.45 -10.61 13.51
N GLY A 569 -47.29 -11.67 14.31
CA GLY A 569 -47.58 -11.70 15.74
C GLY A 569 -49.06 -11.49 16.08
N ASP A 570 -49.96 -11.80 15.16
CA ASP A 570 -51.41 -11.62 15.32
C ASP A 570 -52.06 -12.77 16.13
N GLY A 571 -51.35 -13.91 16.23
CA GLY A 571 -51.74 -15.09 16.98
C GLY A 571 -52.29 -16.24 16.13
N VAL A 572 -52.32 -16.11 14.81
CA VAL A 572 -52.58 -17.17 13.82
C VAL A 572 -51.25 -17.59 13.19
N LEU A 573 -50.96 -18.89 13.22
CA LEU A 573 -49.70 -19.39 12.67
C LEU A 573 -49.66 -19.24 11.16
N ASP A 574 -48.50 -18.95 10.57
CA ASP A 574 -48.31 -18.71 9.13
C ASP A 574 -48.95 -19.77 8.22
N ASP A 575 -48.83 -21.06 8.60
CA ASP A 575 -49.39 -22.19 7.84
C ASP A 575 -50.94 -22.18 7.79
N SER A 576 -51.57 -21.38 8.65
CA SER A 576 -53.02 -21.21 8.80
C SER A 576 -53.47 -19.76 8.57
N ASP A 577 -52.56 -18.89 8.14
CA ASP A 577 -52.81 -17.49 7.85
C ASP A 577 -52.72 -17.24 6.34
N ASP A 578 -53.77 -16.66 5.76
CA ASP A 578 -53.75 -16.29 4.33
C ASP A 578 -52.91 -15.02 4.08
N PHE A 579 -52.63 -14.21 5.12
CA PHE A 579 -51.82 -12.99 5.13
C PHE A 579 -50.77 -12.99 6.24
N PRO A 580 -49.77 -13.90 6.23
CA PRO A 580 -48.81 -14.11 7.31
C PRO A 580 -47.83 -12.94 7.61
N PHE A 581 -48.04 -11.77 7.02
CA PHE A 581 -47.22 -10.57 7.26
C PHE A 581 -48.09 -9.32 7.50
N ASP A 582 -49.41 -9.48 7.70
CA ASP A 582 -50.36 -8.40 7.94
C ASP A 582 -51.23 -8.72 9.15
N VAL A 583 -50.79 -8.22 10.30
CA VAL A 583 -51.46 -8.33 11.61
C VAL A 583 -52.95 -7.91 11.63
N GLY A 584 -53.44 -7.27 10.56
CA GLY A 584 -54.83 -6.87 10.39
C GLY A 584 -55.72 -7.90 9.67
N GLU A 585 -55.16 -8.93 9.05
CA GLU A 585 -55.87 -9.86 8.16
C GLU A 585 -55.41 -11.30 8.40
N THR A 586 -56.34 -12.26 8.43
CA THR A 586 -55.99 -13.68 8.66
C THR A 586 -56.69 -14.65 7.72
N THR A 587 -57.70 -14.17 6.99
CA THR A 587 -58.61 -15.01 6.20
C THR A 587 -58.89 -14.34 4.87
N ASP A 588 -58.76 -15.09 3.78
CA ASP A 588 -59.12 -14.71 2.41
C ASP A 588 -60.15 -15.72 1.86
N THR A 589 -61.43 -15.43 2.05
CA THR A 589 -62.49 -16.42 1.82
C THR A 589 -62.66 -16.74 0.32
N ASP A 590 -62.58 -15.74 -0.56
CA ASP A 590 -62.71 -15.90 -2.01
C ASP A 590 -61.38 -16.03 -2.78
N LYS A 591 -60.25 -15.74 -2.10
CA LYS A 591 -58.88 -15.85 -2.62
C LYS A 591 -58.55 -14.81 -3.68
N ASP A 592 -59.13 -13.62 -3.59
CA ASP A 592 -58.81 -12.51 -4.47
C ASP A 592 -57.54 -11.74 -4.07
N GLY A 593 -57.02 -11.99 -2.86
CA GLY A 593 -55.83 -11.37 -2.30
C GLY A 593 -56.12 -10.16 -1.41
N ILE A 594 -57.37 -9.90 -1.03
CA ILE A 594 -57.79 -8.91 -0.03
C ILE A 594 -58.39 -9.68 1.16
N GLY A 595 -57.89 -9.44 2.37
CA GLY A 595 -58.42 -10.12 3.55
C GLY A 595 -59.81 -9.66 3.93
N ASN A 596 -60.60 -10.55 4.52
CA ASN A 596 -61.99 -10.32 4.89
C ASN A 596 -62.23 -9.07 5.77
N ASN A 597 -61.24 -8.57 6.54
CA ASN A 597 -61.47 -7.33 7.30
C ASN A 597 -61.42 -6.07 6.41
N ALA A 598 -60.76 -6.15 5.26
CA ALA A 598 -60.62 -5.09 4.27
C ALA A 598 -61.51 -5.28 3.04
N ASP A 599 -61.90 -6.51 2.73
CA ASP A 599 -62.82 -6.83 1.65
C ASP A 599 -64.26 -6.43 2.02
N THR A 600 -65.09 -6.23 1.01
CA THR A 600 -66.50 -5.85 1.14
C THR A 600 -67.45 -6.85 0.49
N ASP A 601 -66.90 -7.94 -0.04
CA ASP A 601 -67.57 -9.02 -0.79
C ASP A 601 -66.79 -10.33 -0.54
N ASP A 602 -66.73 -10.74 0.73
CA ASP A 602 -65.78 -11.73 1.29
C ASP A 602 -65.77 -13.08 0.56
N ASP A 603 -66.87 -13.51 -0.06
CA ASP A 603 -66.97 -14.77 -0.82
C ASP A 603 -66.99 -14.60 -2.35
N GLY A 604 -66.90 -13.37 -2.83
CA GLY A 604 -66.78 -13.03 -4.25
C GLY A 604 -68.01 -13.40 -5.10
N ASP A 605 -69.18 -13.60 -4.51
CA ASP A 605 -70.41 -13.94 -5.25
C ASP A 605 -71.00 -12.75 -6.05
N GLY A 606 -70.54 -11.53 -5.71
CA GLY A 606 -70.96 -10.25 -6.29
C GLY A 606 -71.97 -9.47 -5.44
N THR A 607 -72.29 -9.95 -4.24
CA THR A 607 -73.19 -9.34 -3.27
C THR A 607 -72.41 -8.89 -2.05
N LEU A 608 -72.19 -7.58 -1.93
CA LEU A 608 -71.46 -7.00 -0.79
C LEU A 608 -71.96 -7.53 0.57
N ASP A 609 -71.07 -7.85 1.51
CA ASP A 609 -71.36 -8.47 2.82
C ASP A 609 -72.47 -7.76 3.59
N VAL A 610 -72.54 -6.44 3.45
CA VAL A 610 -73.55 -5.60 4.11
C VAL A 610 -74.97 -5.87 3.63
N ASN A 611 -75.14 -6.53 2.49
CA ASN A 611 -76.40 -6.95 1.90
C ASN A 611 -76.47 -8.48 1.72
N ASP A 612 -75.48 -9.22 2.21
CA ASP A 612 -75.42 -10.67 2.09
C ASP A 612 -75.84 -11.34 3.40
N ALA A 613 -76.75 -12.31 3.31
CA ALA A 613 -77.17 -13.10 4.48
C ALA A 613 -76.13 -14.16 4.89
N PHE A 614 -75.30 -14.60 3.95
CA PHE A 614 -74.21 -15.56 4.12
C PHE A 614 -72.92 -15.05 3.47
N PRO A 615 -72.28 -13.99 4.02
CA PRO A 615 -71.11 -13.33 3.39
C PRO A 615 -69.86 -14.20 3.13
N LEU A 616 -69.87 -15.47 3.53
CA LEU A 616 -68.72 -16.38 3.41
C LEU A 616 -69.04 -17.62 2.56
N ASP A 617 -70.18 -17.62 1.87
CA ASP A 617 -70.67 -18.75 1.08
C ASP A 617 -71.07 -18.26 -0.32
N GLU A 618 -70.14 -18.41 -1.28
CA GLU A 618 -70.30 -18.01 -2.68
C GLU A 618 -71.56 -18.56 -3.38
N THR A 619 -72.26 -19.50 -2.74
CA THR A 619 -73.46 -20.14 -3.26
C THR A 619 -74.76 -19.63 -2.64
N GLU A 620 -74.74 -18.75 -1.66
CA GLU A 620 -75.93 -18.28 -0.93
C GLU A 620 -75.83 -16.79 -0.60
N SER A 621 -76.80 -15.98 -1.05
CA SER A 621 -76.83 -14.53 -0.72
C SER A 621 -78.14 -14.04 -0.11
N LEU A 622 -79.16 -14.91 -0.05
CA LEU A 622 -80.50 -14.58 0.45
C LEU A 622 -80.98 -15.62 1.46
N ASP A 623 -81.60 -15.14 2.54
CA ASP A 623 -82.35 -15.91 3.54
C ASP A 623 -83.73 -15.24 3.67
N THR A 624 -84.71 -15.71 2.90
CA THR A 624 -85.97 -14.96 2.71
C THR A 624 -86.90 -15.06 3.93
N ASP A 625 -86.80 -16.11 4.74
CA ASP A 625 -87.59 -16.29 5.96
C ASP A 625 -86.79 -16.16 7.28
N ASP A 626 -85.50 -15.82 7.18
CA ASP A 626 -84.55 -15.62 8.28
C ASP A 626 -84.35 -16.89 9.15
N ASP A 627 -84.45 -18.09 8.56
CA ASP A 627 -84.31 -19.36 9.29
C ASP A 627 -82.85 -19.84 9.47
N GLY A 628 -81.92 -19.22 8.73
CA GLY A 628 -80.50 -19.52 8.71
C GLY A 628 -80.08 -20.51 7.62
N THR A 629 -80.97 -20.85 6.68
CA THR A 629 -80.68 -21.64 5.47
C THR A 629 -80.83 -20.73 4.25
N GLY A 630 -79.81 -20.67 3.40
CA GLY A 630 -79.88 -19.85 2.19
C GLY A 630 -80.85 -20.40 1.16
N ASN A 631 -81.50 -19.52 0.42
CA ASN A 631 -82.53 -19.83 -0.57
C ASN A 631 -82.10 -20.88 -1.64
N ASN A 632 -80.81 -21.01 -1.99
CA ASN A 632 -80.40 -22.03 -2.96
C ASN A 632 -80.38 -23.45 -2.35
N ALA A 633 -80.24 -23.57 -1.03
CA ALA A 633 -80.23 -24.81 -0.26
C ALA A 633 -81.55 -25.08 0.48
N ASP A 634 -82.32 -24.04 0.77
CA ASP A 634 -83.66 -24.15 1.33
C ASP A 634 -84.63 -24.71 0.28
N THR A 635 -85.68 -25.36 0.76
CA THR A 635 -86.73 -25.95 -0.07
C THR A 635 -88.09 -25.33 0.21
N ASP A 636 -88.17 -24.34 1.11
CA ASP A 636 -89.37 -23.61 1.55
C ASP A 636 -88.95 -22.15 1.85
N ASP A 637 -88.43 -21.45 0.83
CA ASP A 637 -87.70 -20.17 0.91
C ASP A 637 -88.39 -19.08 1.75
N ASP A 638 -89.73 -19.08 1.83
CA ASP A 638 -90.49 -18.06 2.56
C ASP A 638 -91.15 -18.56 3.88
N GLY A 639 -90.88 -19.81 4.25
CA GLY A 639 -91.29 -20.43 5.50
C GLY A 639 -92.80 -20.57 5.69
N ASP A 640 -93.61 -20.50 4.63
CA ASP A 640 -95.08 -20.60 4.73
C ASP A 640 -95.59 -22.04 4.94
N GLY A 641 -94.69 -23.03 4.75
CA GLY A 641 -94.95 -24.45 4.89
C GLY A 641 -95.28 -25.16 3.57
N VAL A 642 -95.03 -24.53 2.42
CA VAL A 642 -95.24 -25.06 1.06
C VAL A 642 -93.92 -25.02 0.29
N LEU A 643 -93.36 -26.22 0.03
CA LEU A 643 -92.08 -26.34 -0.68
C LEU A 643 -92.07 -25.59 -2.03
N ASP A 644 -90.94 -24.95 -2.39
CA ASP A 644 -90.81 -24.07 -3.58
C ASP A 644 -91.21 -24.75 -4.89
N GLU A 645 -90.92 -26.05 -5.03
CA GLU A 645 -91.31 -26.83 -6.22
C GLU A 645 -92.84 -26.89 -6.43
N ASN A 646 -93.59 -26.63 -5.37
CA ASN A 646 -95.05 -26.59 -5.32
C ASN A 646 -95.61 -25.20 -5.02
N ASP A 647 -94.75 -24.18 -4.89
CA ASP A 647 -95.13 -22.80 -4.63
C ASP A 647 -95.09 -21.95 -5.92
N ALA A 648 -96.14 -21.16 -6.14
CA ALA A 648 -96.19 -20.25 -7.28
C ALA A 648 -95.49 -18.91 -7.04
N LEU A 649 -95.26 -18.54 -5.77
CA LEU A 649 -94.61 -17.33 -5.30
C LEU A 649 -93.64 -17.69 -4.14
N PRO A 650 -92.56 -18.44 -4.40
CA PRO A 650 -91.70 -19.04 -3.35
C PRO A 650 -91.01 -18.05 -2.39
N LEU A 651 -91.13 -16.74 -2.59
CA LEU A 651 -90.47 -15.71 -1.78
C LEU A 651 -91.49 -14.83 -1.03
N ASP A 652 -92.77 -15.20 -1.00
CA ASP A 652 -93.84 -14.43 -0.37
C ASP A 652 -94.64 -15.33 0.58
N GLY A 653 -94.19 -15.39 1.84
CA GLY A 653 -94.75 -16.27 2.85
C GLY A 653 -96.18 -15.93 3.30
N THR A 654 -96.87 -15.07 2.55
CA THR A 654 -98.30 -14.78 2.71
C THR A 654 -99.17 -15.44 1.63
N GLU A 655 -98.63 -15.92 0.51
CA GLU A 655 -99.38 -16.46 -0.63
C GLU A 655 -98.65 -17.54 -1.46
N SER A 656 -99.15 -18.78 -1.43
CA SER A 656 -98.59 -19.92 -2.20
C SER A 656 -99.28 -20.27 -3.54
N VAL A 657 -100.19 -19.41 -4.05
CA VAL A 657 -101.02 -19.71 -5.24
C VAL A 657 -101.23 -18.51 -6.17
N ASP A 658 -100.64 -18.56 -7.37
CA ASP A 658 -100.90 -17.61 -8.47
C ASP A 658 -102.13 -18.07 -9.29
N THR A 659 -103.24 -17.35 -9.16
CA THR A 659 -104.52 -17.73 -9.79
C THR A 659 -104.67 -17.15 -11.21
N ASP A 660 -103.94 -16.10 -11.58
CA ASP A 660 -104.01 -15.45 -12.89
C ASP A 660 -102.72 -15.48 -13.71
N ASN A 661 -101.69 -16.19 -13.23
CA ASN A 661 -100.43 -16.48 -13.93
C ASN A 661 -99.67 -15.19 -14.32
N ASP A 662 -99.75 -14.14 -13.52
CA ASP A 662 -99.05 -12.88 -13.77
C ASP A 662 -97.75 -12.72 -12.98
N GLY A 663 -97.43 -13.70 -12.12
CA GLY A 663 -96.21 -13.72 -11.31
C GLY A 663 -96.26 -12.82 -10.08
N THR A 664 -97.45 -12.37 -9.66
CA THR A 664 -97.65 -11.60 -8.41
C THR A 664 -98.85 -12.10 -7.61
N GLY A 665 -98.78 -11.97 -6.28
CA GLY A 665 -99.88 -12.32 -5.38
C GLY A 665 -101.21 -11.63 -5.71
N ILE A 666 -102.31 -12.33 -5.42
CA ILE A 666 -103.67 -11.86 -5.65
C ILE A 666 -103.91 -10.66 -4.73
N CYS A 667 -103.86 -9.44 -5.26
CA CYS A 667 -104.16 -8.23 -4.50
C CYS A 667 -105.57 -8.31 -3.88
N ARG A 668 -105.69 -8.77 -2.62
CA ARG A 668 -106.95 -8.98 -1.92
C ARG A 668 -107.56 -7.68 -1.41
N TYR A 669 -107.75 -6.67 -2.25
CA TYR A 669 -108.77 -5.64 -1.99
C TYR A 669 -109.22 -4.93 -3.28
N ARG A 670 -110.38 -5.32 -3.82
CA ARG A 670 -111.63 -4.52 -3.72
C ARG A 670 -112.74 -5.03 -4.63
N ARG A 671 -113.86 -5.44 -4.01
CA ARG A 671 -115.19 -5.06 -4.50
C ARG A 671 -115.69 -3.81 -3.78
N ARG A 672 -115.66 -2.71 -4.51
CA ARG A 672 -116.77 -1.79 -4.89
C ARG A 672 -116.16 -0.92 -6.00
N CYS A 673 -116.74 -0.70 -7.19
CA CYS A 673 -118.11 -0.26 -7.43
C CYS A 673 -118.66 0.59 -6.29
N GLU A 674 -117.99 1.72 -6.04
CA GLU A 674 -118.49 3.07 -6.39
C GLU A 674 -117.35 3.84 -7.07
#